data_AF-A0A6P7G6V3-F1
#
_entry.id   AF-A0A6P7G6V3-F1
#
_cell.length_a   1.000
_cell.length_b   1.000
_cell.length_c   1.000
_cell.angle_alpha   90.00
_cell.angle_beta   90.00
_cell.angle_gamma   90.00
#
_symmetry.space_group_name_H-M   'P 1'
#
loop_
_entity.id
_entity.type
_entity.pdbx_description
1 polymer ?
#
loop_
_entity_poly.entity_id
_entity_poly.type
_entity_poly.pdbx_seq_one_letter_code
_entity_poly.pdbx_strand_id
1 'polypeptide(L)'
;MVDVSVSADPIVLSTDDPERRDCELCGIKYIHINDVEKHINSRKHKLNQRKLTEPEAQNRYNCKDCNKTLTSEEFLRRHVESKSHKKEVEKHLPKIEEYKEKTQSIWMQKWQLRSMSIIDSTMSPSKLDEATVTINEAEEETFDRKKYKVRSDNLAFDRLEPYVYSLVSYLSIRLALDPNTTDFNISVNNRNWPTFGDIIVEQTFSDKFVTYAIRCKNISETPQTIDNLKDAKIFLEKEYTYVTQHKNYSSTTFLIFTTCNTSSKFPEQIEIKPELIKHFIKPSEETPPPIKVKIFPMTKKNYILNVSTDNDNVFLMSPEHSSGLPPIYLYTNQRSYPHSINDLIKKLFPNLKPEFARQYKNYIENWAEGKLGGNYMLSKKDVILKIGELLLSPYTILPKLVNFKSGNFDIWNKVINNTDVVIIKNEPFILSKLCEPFNQLIENSLSTVEEKFKIDPLTKIVTMSDTAFNKISDHQIKAYLLEEGFCRDFHLTILYKVFWKAGKISLLISLEDNEDCKDYILDVISYMKQEGVRKKFMLKTETPFEFTSIPKNLKVFSCLNDVKELVNLDLLKIWVDRKYSLSAKDICKTDPFFLKWVTPSAFFDMIMERITMIKEEGTKMDVQTDFKIILDDTDRNKIKSSLYGAESIPESWDRLAGIDPVLF
;
A
#
# COMPACT_ATOMS: atom_id res chain seq x y z
N MET A 1 -76.10 19.46 10.29
CA MET A 1 -76.21 20.90 9.95
C MET A 1 -74.80 21.47 10.09
N VAL A 2 -74.02 21.68 9.05
CA VAL A 2 -74.30 22.17 7.70
C VAL A 2 -73.60 21.27 6.66
N ASP A 3 -74.37 20.75 5.70
CA ASP A 3 -73.82 20.18 4.45
C ASP A 3 -73.25 21.34 3.62
N VAL A 4 -71.96 21.28 3.31
CA VAL A 4 -71.36 22.14 2.28
C VAL A 4 -70.97 21.25 1.10
N SER A 5 -71.92 21.07 0.18
CA SER A 5 -71.66 20.54 -1.15
C SER A 5 -70.90 21.59 -1.95
N VAL A 6 -69.56 21.50 -2.00
CA VAL A 6 -68.76 22.23 -3.00
C VAL A 6 -68.74 21.42 -4.30
N SER A 7 -69.80 21.54 -5.08
CA SER A 7 -69.79 21.24 -6.50
C SER A 7 -69.28 22.48 -7.24
N ALA A 8 -67.97 22.57 -7.46
CA ALA A 8 -67.39 23.54 -8.37
C ALA A 8 -66.47 22.76 -9.32
N ASP A 9 -66.89 22.61 -10.57
CA ASP A 9 -66.03 22.03 -11.60
C ASP A 9 -64.80 22.94 -11.78
N PRO A 10 -63.58 22.44 -11.56
CA PRO A 10 -62.36 23.25 -11.48
C PRO A 10 -61.83 23.71 -12.85
N ILE A 11 -62.68 23.65 -13.88
CA ILE A 11 -62.32 23.90 -15.27
C ILE A 11 -63.14 25.07 -15.78
N VAL A 12 -62.43 26.14 -16.13
CA VAL A 12 -63.03 27.41 -16.55
C VAL A 12 -62.76 27.61 -18.05
N LEU A 13 -63.71 28.24 -18.75
CA LEU A 13 -63.54 28.69 -20.13
C LEU A 13 -62.37 29.68 -20.21
N SER A 14 -61.44 29.44 -21.14
CA SER A 14 -60.37 30.42 -21.41
C SER A 14 -61.00 31.69 -21.98
N THR A 15 -60.55 32.87 -21.52
CA THR A 15 -61.10 34.16 -21.94
C THR A 15 -60.76 34.54 -23.38
N ASP A 16 -59.77 33.86 -23.97
CA ASP A 16 -59.17 34.28 -25.25
C ASP A 16 -59.49 33.31 -26.41
N ASP A 17 -60.03 32.11 -26.13
CA ASP A 17 -60.32 31.08 -27.15
C ASP A 17 -61.44 30.12 -26.67
N PRO A 18 -62.60 30.06 -27.35
CA PRO A 18 -63.72 29.22 -26.94
C PRO A 18 -63.45 27.70 -27.01
N GLU A 19 -62.43 27.27 -27.75
CA GLU A 19 -62.04 25.85 -27.86
C GLU A 19 -61.06 25.41 -26.76
N ARG A 20 -60.68 26.31 -25.84
CA ARG A 20 -59.72 26.05 -24.77
C ARG A 20 -60.32 26.24 -23.37
N ARG A 21 -59.74 25.52 -22.42
CA ARG A 21 -60.13 25.49 -21.01
C ARG A 21 -58.91 25.59 -20.11
N ASP A 22 -59.07 26.21 -18.96
CA ASP A 22 -58.02 26.34 -17.94
C ASP A 22 -58.43 25.51 -16.71
N CYS A 23 -57.46 24.80 -16.12
CA CYS A 23 -57.68 24.07 -14.87
C CYS A 23 -56.97 24.77 -13.72
N GLU A 24 -57.75 25.37 -12.83
CA GLU A 24 -57.25 26.13 -11.68
C GLU A 24 -56.57 25.21 -10.65
N LEU A 25 -57.08 23.98 -10.46
CA LEU A 25 -56.49 22.99 -9.54
C LEU A 25 -55.07 22.54 -9.93
N CYS A 26 -54.76 22.59 -11.23
CA CYS A 26 -53.45 22.20 -11.74
C CYS A 26 -52.60 23.40 -12.18
N GLY A 27 -53.16 24.61 -12.22
CA GLY A 27 -52.53 25.81 -12.76
C GLY A 27 -52.19 25.71 -14.26
N ILE A 28 -52.88 24.84 -15.01
CA ILE A 28 -52.61 24.62 -16.44
C ILE A 28 -53.61 25.44 -17.25
N LYS A 29 -53.08 26.28 -18.15
CA LYS A 29 -53.86 27.08 -19.10
C LYS A 29 -53.87 26.45 -20.49
N TYR A 30 -54.88 26.77 -21.29
CA TYR A 30 -55.01 26.42 -22.70
C TYR A 30 -55.15 24.91 -22.99
N ILE A 31 -55.90 24.18 -22.17
CA ILE A 31 -56.26 22.78 -22.42
C ILE A 31 -57.31 22.74 -23.54
N HIS A 32 -57.00 22.08 -24.65
CA HIS A 32 -57.96 21.91 -25.75
C HIS A 32 -59.18 21.10 -25.28
N ILE A 33 -60.39 21.46 -25.72
CA ILE A 33 -61.65 20.88 -25.22
C ILE A 33 -61.69 19.34 -25.28
N ASN A 34 -61.11 18.75 -26.33
CA ASN A 34 -61.04 17.29 -26.52
C ASN A 34 -60.06 16.57 -25.56
N ASP A 35 -59.15 17.29 -24.89
CA ASP A 35 -58.17 16.71 -23.96
C ASP A 35 -58.47 17.01 -22.49
N VAL A 36 -59.56 17.76 -22.22
CA VAL A 36 -60.03 18.08 -20.88
C VAL A 36 -60.32 16.81 -20.07
N GLU A 37 -61.00 15.84 -20.67
CA GLU A 37 -61.36 14.60 -19.97
C GLU A 37 -60.12 13.76 -19.62
N LYS A 38 -59.10 13.73 -20.48
CA LYS A 38 -57.81 13.10 -20.19
C LYS A 38 -57.06 13.84 -19.09
N HIS A 39 -57.12 15.17 -19.07
CA HIS A 39 -56.52 15.98 -18.03
C HIS A 39 -57.14 15.71 -16.66
N ILE A 40 -58.47 15.76 -16.52
CA ILE A 40 -59.19 15.47 -15.27
C ILE A 40 -58.86 14.06 -14.76
N ASN A 41 -58.80 13.10 -15.68
CA ASN A 41 -58.53 11.70 -15.32
C ASN A 41 -57.05 11.39 -15.04
N SER A 42 -56.14 12.34 -15.31
CA SER A 42 -54.70 12.15 -15.11
C SER A 42 -54.36 11.92 -13.63
N ARG A 43 -53.32 11.10 -13.37
CA ARG A 43 -52.80 10.86 -12.01
C ARG A 43 -52.45 12.16 -11.29
N LYS A 44 -51.97 13.17 -12.02
CA LYS A 44 -51.54 14.46 -11.47
C LYS A 44 -52.73 15.30 -11.00
N HIS A 45 -53.81 15.36 -11.79
CA HIS A 45 -55.04 16.06 -11.41
C HIS A 45 -55.71 15.42 -10.19
N LYS A 46 -55.84 14.09 -10.17
CA LYS A 46 -56.37 13.34 -9.02
C LYS A 46 -55.53 13.51 -7.75
N LEU A 47 -54.21 13.64 -7.87
CA LEU A 47 -53.31 13.91 -6.74
C LEU A 47 -53.54 15.31 -6.16
N ASN A 48 -53.70 16.33 -7.01
CA ASN A 48 -53.98 17.70 -6.56
C ASN A 48 -55.39 17.83 -5.96
N GLN A 49 -56.37 17.10 -6.49
CA GLN A 49 -57.71 17.04 -5.90
C GLN A 49 -57.69 16.44 -4.48
N ARG A 50 -56.90 15.37 -4.26
CA ARG A 50 -56.73 14.75 -2.93
C ARG A 50 -56.06 15.69 -1.91
N LYS A 51 -55.14 16.54 -2.36
CA LYS A 51 -54.45 17.52 -1.49
C LYS A 51 -55.38 18.60 -0.92
N LEU A 52 -56.54 18.84 -1.53
CA LEU A 52 -57.53 19.81 -1.04
C LEU A 52 -58.54 19.21 -0.07
N THR A 53 -58.68 17.88 -0.07
CA THR A 53 -59.64 17.15 0.76
C THR A 53 -59.05 16.62 2.07
N GLU A 54 -57.75 16.80 2.31
CA GLU A 54 -57.11 16.36 3.56
C GLU A 54 -57.07 17.51 4.58
N PRO A 55 -57.68 17.36 5.77
CA PRO A 55 -57.63 18.38 6.81
C PRO A 55 -56.20 18.54 7.34
N GLU A 56 -55.79 19.80 7.53
CA GLU A 56 -54.50 20.19 8.12
C GLU A 56 -54.34 19.60 9.52
N ALA A 57 -53.61 18.49 9.62
CA ALA A 57 -53.12 17.97 10.89
C ALA A 57 -51.65 18.38 11.08
N GLN A 58 -51.45 19.27 12.05
CA GLN A 58 -50.20 19.64 12.68
C GLN A 58 -49.41 18.38 13.06
N ASN A 59 -48.22 18.22 12.46
CA ASN A 59 -47.02 17.52 12.97
C ASN A 59 -46.13 17.09 11.79
N ARG A 60 -45.44 18.04 11.16
CA ARG A 60 -44.36 17.75 10.21
C ARG A 60 -43.02 17.88 10.93
N TYR A 61 -42.21 16.84 10.85
CA TYR A 61 -40.91 16.75 11.50
C TYR A 61 -39.82 17.10 10.49
N ASN A 62 -39.05 18.16 10.74
CA ASN A 62 -37.99 18.62 9.85
C ASN A 62 -36.62 18.19 10.36
N CYS A 63 -35.80 17.61 9.49
CA CYS A 63 -34.39 17.35 9.76
C CYS A 63 -33.57 18.63 9.55
N LYS A 64 -32.85 19.10 10.58
CA LYS A 64 -32.11 20.38 10.53
C LYS A 64 -30.89 20.35 9.61
N ASP A 65 -30.22 19.20 9.48
CA ASP A 65 -28.96 19.13 8.72
C ASP A 65 -29.18 18.83 7.22
N CYS A 66 -30.34 18.28 6.86
CA CYS A 66 -30.68 17.96 5.46
C CYS A 66 -31.93 18.70 4.94
N ASN A 67 -32.56 19.53 5.77
CA ASN A 67 -33.80 20.27 5.48
C ASN A 67 -34.95 19.45 4.86
N LYS A 68 -35.03 18.15 5.17
CA LYS A 68 -36.12 17.26 4.71
C LYS A 68 -37.28 17.25 5.69
N THR A 69 -38.49 17.46 5.17
CA THR A 69 -39.75 17.40 5.92
C THR A 69 -40.33 15.99 5.88
N LEU A 70 -40.63 15.43 7.04
CA LEU A 70 -41.08 14.05 7.22
C LEU A 70 -42.42 14.00 7.96
N THR A 71 -43.17 12.94 7.69
CA THR A 71 -44.57 12.78 8.11
C THR A 71 -44.74 12.24 9.53
N SER A 72 -43.68 11.75 10.17
CA SER A 72 -43.70 11.37 11.59
C SER A 72 -42.31 11.42 12.23
N GLU A 73 -42.30 11.47 13.57
CA GLU A 73 -41.07 11.46 14.38
C GLU A 73 -40.26 10.16 14.19
N GLU A 74 -40.95 9.04 14.03
CA GLU A 74 -40.31 7.74 13.81
C GLU A 74 -39.61 7.66 12.43
N PHE A 75 -40.16 8.34 11.42
CA PHE A 75 -39.48 8.53 10.14
C PHE A 75 -38.31 9.51 10.24
N LEU A 76 -38.40 10.54 11.08
CA LEU A 76 -37.26 11.43 11.36
C LEU A 76 -36.11 10.67 12.02
N ARG A 77 -36.39 9.82 13.02
CA ARG A 77 -35.36 9.01 13.69
C ARG A 77 -34.65 8.08 12.71
N ARG A 78 -35.42 7.32 11.90
CA ARG A 78 -34.83 6.47 10.85
C ARG A 78 -34.12 7.27 9.76
N HIS A 79 -34.58 8.47 9.45
CA HIS A 79 -33.93 9.35 8.48
C HIS A 79 -32.53 9.78 8.98
N VAL A 80 -32.43 10.27 10.22
CA VAL A 80 -31.15 10.68 10.83
C VAL A 80 -30.20 9.48 10.98
N GLU A 81 -30.72 8.30 11.26
CA GLU A 81 -29.94 7.05 11.32
C GLU A 81 -29.53 6.52 9.92
N SER A 82 -30.22 6.96 8.86
CA SER A 82 -30.01 6.44 7.51
C SER A 82 -28.63 6.81 6.95
N LYS A 83 -28.06 5.88 6.17
CA LYS A 83 -26.77 6.08 5.49
C LYS A 83 -26.78 7.30 4.56
N SER A 84 -27.93 7.69 4.04
CA SER A 84 -28.08 8.85 3.15
C SER A 84 -27.96 10.18 3.89
N HIS A 85 -28.49 10.28 5.12
CA HIS A 85 -28.36 11.49 5.93
C HIS A 85 -26.91 11.72 6.38
N LYS A 86 -26.26 10.65 6.89
CA LYS A 86 -24.86 10.72 7.35
C LYS A 86 -23.90 11.21 6.26
N LYS A 87 -24.10 10.77 5.00
CA LYS A 87 -23.29 11.23 3.85
C LYS A 87 -23.51 12.69 3.46
N GLU A 88 -24.69 13.23 3.71
CA GLU A 88 -25.02 14.63 3.37
C GLU A 88 -24.44 15.60 4.40
N VAL A 89 -24.47 15.23 5.69
CA VAL A 89 -23.85 16.01 6.78
C VAL A 89 -22.33 16.11 6.61
N GLU A 90 -21.68 15.03 6.18
CA GLU A 90 -20.23 14.96 5.98
C GLU A 90 -19.72 15.91 4.87
N LYS A 91 -20.58 16.29 3.91
CA LYS A 91 -20.23 17.24 2.84
C LYS A 91 -20.23 18.71 3.28
N HIS A 92 -20.78 19.03 4.46
CA HIS A 92 -21.04 20.42 4.87
C HIS A 92 -20.17 20.94 6.04
N LEU A 93 -19.10 20.24 6.43
CA LEU A 93 -18.18 20.73 7.47
C LEU A 93 -17.15 21.75 6.91
N PRO A 94 -17.04 22.97 7.47
CA PRO A 94 -16.11 24.00 7.01
C PRO A 94 -14.66 23.75 7.48
N LYS A 95 -13.70 23.98 6.57
CA LYS A 95 -12.25 23.99 6.82
C LYS A 95 -11.87 25.19 7.71
N ILE A 96 -11.16 24.97 8.81
CA ILE A 96 -10.64 26.04 9.69
C ILE A 96 -9.12 26.15 9.49
N GLU A 97 -8.70 27.18 8.75
CA GLU A 97 -7.33 27.69 8.67
C GLU A 97 -7.14 28.82 9.68
N GLU A 98 -6.91 28.52 10.96
CA GLU A 98 -6.55 29.59 11.92
C GLU A 98 -5.89 29.10 13.21
N TYR A 99 -4.76 28.36 13.16
CA TYR A 99 -4.00 28.07 14.40
C TYR A 99 -2.49 27.80 14.18
N LYS A 100 -1.85 28.54 13.26
CA LYS A 100 -0.41 28.33 12.94
C LYS A 100 0.60 29.14 13.77
N GLU A 101 0.19 30.09 14.63
CA GLU A 101 1.16 31.05 15.19
C GLU A 101 1.39 31.02 16.71
N LYS A 102 0.86 30.05 17.47
CA LYS A 102 1.06 30.00 18.93
C LYS A 102 1.85 28.81 19.50
N THR A 103 2.24 27.82 18.68
CA THR A 103 2.88 26.58 19.17
C THR A 103 4.40 26.50 18.97
N GLN A 104 5.04 27.45 18.28
CA GLN A 104 6.50 27.43 18.09
C GLN A 104 7.31 27.94 19.29
N SER A 105 6.70 28.67 20.24
CA SER A 105 7.43 29.29 21.37
C SER A 105 7.61 28.36 22.59
N ILE A 106 6.72 27.40 22.80
CA ILE A 106 6.70 26.57 24.03
C ILE A 106 7.60 25.31 23.91
N TRP A 107 7.97 24.92 22.69
CA TRP A 107 8.68 23.66 22.44
C TRP A 107 10.20 23.73 22.70
N MET A 108 10.82 24.92 22.65
CA MET A 108 12.27 25.06 22.88
C MET A 108 12.69 25.04 24.37
N GLN A 109 11.81 25.39 25.31
CA GLN A 109 12.18 25.46 26.73
C GLN A 109 12.05 24.12 27.48
N LYS A 110 11.35 23.12 26.92
CA LYS A 110 11.11 21.82 27.58
C LYS A 110 12.17 20.75 27.29
N TRP A 111 13.05 20.97 26.32
CA TRP A 111 14.06 19.98 25.89
C TRP A 111 15.38 20.07 26.69
N GLN A 112 15.66 21.17 27.40
CA GLN A 112 16.91 21.35 28.15
C GLN A 112 16.90 20.81 29.60
N LEU A 113 15.75 20.36 30.12
CA LEU A 113 15.64 19.89 31.52
C LEU A 113 15.55 18.37 31.70
N ARG A 114 15.72 17.58 30.62
CA ARG A 114 15.59 16.11 30.66
C ARG A 114 16.89 15.33 30.47
N SER A 115 18.02 16.01 30.32
CA SER A 115 19.34 15.41 30.10
C SER A 115 20.21 15.30 31.36
N MET A 116 19.69 15.60 32.56
CA MET A 116 20.44 15.40 33.80
C MET A 116 19.56 14.82 34.91
N SER A 117 19.55 13.49 35.03
CA SER A 117 19.59 12.75 36.33
C SER A 117 19.13 11.30 36.15
N ILE A 118 20.03 10.37 35.86
CA ILE A 118 20.03 9.03 36.48
C ILE A 118 21.50 8.56 36.55
N ILE A 119 22.15 8.88 37.67
CA ILE A 119 23.23 8.06 38.23
C ILE A 119 22.75 7.75 39.65
N ASP A 120 22.35 6.50 39.90
CA ASP A 120 23.07 5.71 40.90
C ASP A 120 22.76 4.24 40.73
N SER A 121 23.84 3.48 40.58
CA SER A 121 23.89 2.04 40.42
C SER A 121 24.74 1.49 41.55
N THR A 122 24.27 0.46 42.23
CA THR A 122 25.17 -0.48 42.90
C THR A 122 24.91 -1.87 42.34
N MET A 123 25.66 -2.22 41.29
CA MET A 123 26.25 -3.54 40.98
C MET A 123 26.87 -3.47 39.58
N SER A 124 28.15 -3.84 39.47
CA SER A 124 29.08 -3.51 38.39
C SER A 124 28.87 -4.35 37.10
N PRO A 125 28.72 -3.72 35.92
CA PRO A 125 28.89 -4.37 34.63
C PRO A 125 30.31 -4.07 34.12
N SER A 126 31.24 -4.99 34.34
CA SER A 126 32.53 -4.97 33.63
C SER A 126 32.79 -6.37 33.07
N LYS A 127 32.10 -6.67 31.96
CA LYS A 127 32.39 -7.73 30.96
C LYS A 127 31.32 -7.90 29.87
N LEU A 128 30.32 -7.02 29.80
CA LEU A 128 29.28 -7.08 28.75
C LEU A 128 29.43 -6.04 27.63
N ASP A 129 30.34 -5.07 27.76
CA ASP A 129 30.33 -3.86 26.92
C ASP A 129 31.24 -3.91 25.68
N GLU A 130 31.95 -5.01 25.42
CA GLU A 130 32.71 -5.16 24.16
C GLU A 130 31.93 -5.92 23.08
N ALA A 131 30.76 -6.49 23.39
CA ALA A 131 29.92 -7.20 22.42
C ALA A 131 28.63 -6.46 22.02
N THR A 132 28.26 -5.40 22.74
CA THR A 132 27.03 -4.62 22.52
C THR A 132 27.24 -3.35 21.69
N VAL A 133 28.48 -2.92 21.46
CA VAL A 133 28.79 -1.66 20.76
C VAL A 133 28.70 -1.78 19.22
N THR A 134 28.60 -2.97 18.64
CA THR A 134 28.55 -3.14 17.18
C THR A 134 27.16 -3.41 16.58
N ILE A 135 26.06 -3.33 17.36
CA ILE A 135 24.75 -3.88 16.93
C ILE A 135 23.69 -2.82 16.60
N ASN A 136 23.91 -1.53 16.86
CA ASN A 136 22.90 -0.49 16.58
C ASN A 136 23.08 0.27 15.25
N GLU A 137 23.95 -0.19 14.35
CA GLU A 137 24.06 0.33 12.98
C GLU A 137 23.36 -0.57 11.94
N ALA A 138 22.27 -1.24 12.33
CA ALA A 138 21.30 -1.66 11.32
C ALA A 138 20.63 -0.38 10.82
N GLU A 139 21.17 0.19 9.74
CA GLU A 139 20.64 1.33 8.98
C GLU A 139 19.11 1.37 9.11
N GLU A 140 18.58 2.25 9.97
CA GLU A 140 17.17 2.62 9.90
C GLU A 140 17.00 3.19 8.50
N GLU A 141 16.47 2.39 7.58
CA GLU A 141 16.12 2.84 6.24
C GLU A 141 15.21 4.05 6.42
N THR A 142 15.76 5.25 6.23
CA THR A 142 15.00 6.48 6.30
C THR A 142 13.93 6.38 5.23
N PHE A 143 12.67 6.31 5.66
CA PHE A 143 11.54 6.31 4.76
C PHE A 143 11.35 7.71 4.20
N ASP A 144 12.15 8.03 3.19
CA ASP A 144 12.17 9.34 2.56
C ASP A 144 11.41 9.29 1.24
N ARG A 145 10.08 9.40 1.32
CA ARG A 145 9.25 9.61 0.13
C ARG A 145 9.32 11.07 -0.28
N LYS A 146 9.84 11.31 -1.49
CA LYS A 146 9.96 12.66 -2.07
C LYS A 146 8.58 13.27 -2.30
N LYS A 147 8.26 14.38 -1.63
CA LYS A 147 7.00 15.11 -1.85
C LYS A 147 7.03 15.98 -3.09
N TYR A 148 5.87 16.18 -3.71
CA TYR A 148 5.70 17.16 -4.78
C TYR A 148 4.36 17.92 -4.63
N LYS A 149 4.20 19.00 -5.40
CA LYS A 149 2.97 19.81 -5.39
C LYS A 149 2.09 19.43 -6.57
N VAL A 150 0.79 19.31 -6.35
CA VAL A 150 -0.20 19.01 -7.40
C VAL A 150 -0.86 20.30 -7.89
N ARG A 151 -1.28 20.35 -9.16
CA ARG A 151 -2.03 21.48 -9.74
C ARG A 151 -3.48 21.44 -9.24
N SER A 152 -3.98 22.56 -8.72
CA SER A 152 -5.34 22.67 -8.13
C SER A 152 -6.46 22.80 -9.17
N ASP A 153 -6.15 23.32 -10.36
CA ASP A 153 -7.17 23.82 -11.30
C ASP A 153 -6.88 23.33 -12.74
N ASN A 154 -7.05 22.03 -13.00
CA ASN A 154 -6.82 21.49 -14.34
C ASN A 154 -7.96 20.56 -14.82
N LEU A 155 -9.11 21.14 -15.13
CA LEU A 155 -10.26 20.47 -15.76
C LEU A 155 -9.88 19.65 -17.02
N ALA A 156 -8.77 19.98 -17.69
CA ALA A 156 -8.28 19.22 -18.83
C ALA A 156 -7.54 17.93 -18.41
N PHE A 157 -6.92 17.92 -17.23
CA PHE A 157 -6.30 16.72 -16.65
C PHE A 157 -7.35 15.72 -16.16
N ASP A 158 -8.46 16.17 -15.57
CA ASP A 158 -9.53 15.30 -15.07
C ASP A 158 -10.08 14.35 -16.16
N ARG A 159 -10.11 14.82 -17.42
CA ARG A 159 -10.53 14.00 -18.57
C ARG A 159 -9.47 12.99 -19.04
N LEU A 160 -8.22 13.18 -18.63
CA LEU A 160 -7.06 12.36 -19.00
C LEU A 160 -6.68 11.36 -17.90
N GLU A 161 -7.18 11.53 -16.68
CA GLU A 161 -6.86 10.73 -15.49
C GLU A 161 -6.84 9.23 -15.75
N PRO A 162 -7.89 8.60 -16.31
CA PRO A 162 -7.90 7.14 -16.49
C PRO A 162 -6.76 6.63 -17.37
N TYR A 163 -6.39 7.40 -18.40
CA TYR A 163 -5.28 7.09 -19.29
C TYR A 163 -3.94 7.32 -18.61
N VAL A 164 -3.77 8.46 -17.93
CA VAL A 164 -2.56 8.78 -17.16
C VAL A 164 -2.29 7.69 -16.12
N TYR A 165 -3.30 7.25 -15.37
CA TYR A 165 -3.15 6.19 -14.37
C TYR A 165 -2.80 4.85 -15.01
N SER A 166 -3.42 4.49 -16.14
CA SER A 166 -3.05 3.27 -16.88
C SER A 166 -1.62 3.31 -17.40
N LEU A 167 -1.18 4.46 -17.93
CA LEU A 167 0.15 4.66 -18.47
C LEU A 167 1.20 4.62 -17.36
N VAL A 168 0.96 5.30 -16.25
CA VAL A 168 1.84 5.26 -15.07
C VAL A 168 1.93 3.86 -14.51
N SER A 169 0.82 3.12 -14.44
CA SER A 169 0.82 1.72 -13.98
C SER A 169 1.72 0.83 -14.83
N TYR A 170 1.68 1.02 -16.16
CA TYR A 170 2.54 0.29 -17.08
C TYR A 170 4.01 0.71 -16.97
N LEU A 171 4.27 2.02 -16.97
CA LEU A 171 5.61 2.60 -16.86
C LEU A 171 6.30 2.17 -15.56
N SER A 172 5.62 2.29 -14.43
CA SER A 172 6.19 1.98 -13.12
C SER A 172 6.64 0.53 -13.04
N ILE A 173 5.81 -0.42 -13.49
CA ILE A 173 6.18 -1.84 -13.55
C ILE A 173 7.34 -2.03 -14.52
N ARG A 174 7.21 -1.54 -15.76
CA ARG A 174 8.24 -1.72 -16.79
C ARG A 174 9.62 -1.24 -16.33
N LEU A 175 9.69 -0.05 -15.74
CA LEU A 175 10.92 0.53 -15.23
C LEU A 175 11.45 -0.26 -14.03
N ALA A 176 10.56 -0.77 -13.17
CA ALA A 176 10.93 -1.60 -12.04
C ALA A 176 11.49 -2.97 -12.46
N LEU A 177 11.04 -3.52 -13.60
CA LEU A 177 11.51 -4.78 -14.14
C LEU A 177 12.72 -4.64 -15.09
N ASP A 178 13.14 -3.41 -15.45
CA ASP A 178 14.25 -3.18 -16.37
C ASP A 178 15.59 -3.26 -15.62
N PRO A 179 16.48 -4.23 -15.96
CA PRO A 179 17.76 -4.39 -15.28
C PRO A 179 18.70 -3.19 -15.44
N ASN A 180 18.48 -2.34 -16.45
CA ASN A 180 19.30 -1.13 -16.65
C ASN A 180 18.86 0.06 -15.79
N THR A 181 17.67 -0.05 -15.17
CA THR A 181 17.11 1.00 -14.34
C THR A 181 17.54 0.79 -12.89
N THR A 182 18.45 1.63 -12.41
CA THR A 182 18.94 1.55 -11.02
C THR A 182 17.89 2.08 -10.05
N ASP A 183 17.30 3.23 -10.35
CA ASP A 183 16.22 3.84 -9.57
C ASP A 183 15.36 4.77 -10.43
N PHE A 184 14.14 5.06 -9.96
CA PHE A 184 13.27 6.07 -10.56
C PHE A 184 12.28 6.66 -9.55
N ASN A 185 11.77 7.84 -9.87
CA ASN A 185 10.68 8.51 -9.18
C ASN A 185 9.64 9.03 -10.19
N ILE A 186 8.37 8.66 -10.01
CA ILE A 186 7.27 9.11 -10.87
C ILE A 186 6.38 10.07 -10.10
N SER A 187 5.93 11.16 -10.72
CA SER A 187 4.85 12.01 -10.18
C SER A 187 3.79 12.28 -11.23
N VAL A 188 2.56 12.52 -10.76
CA VAL A 188 1.40 12.78 -11.62
C VAL A 188 0.83 14.16 -11.29
N ASN A 189 0.46 14.92 -12.32
CA ASN A 189 -0.13 16.26 -12.16
C ASN A 189 0.77 17.25 -11.38
N ASN A 190 2.08 17.22 -11.67
CA ASN A 190 3.12 17.95 -10.95
C ASN A 190 3.13 19.46 -11.27
N ARG A 191 2.88 20.29 -10.25
CA ARG A 191 2.82 21.76 -10.32
C ARG A 191 4.15 22.42 -10.67
N ASN A 192 5.29 21.79 -10.36
CA ASN A 192 6.59 22.31 -10.76
C ASN A 192 6.80 22.23 -12.28
N TRP A 193 5.93 21.47 -12.96
CA TRP A 193 5.90 21.30 -14.40
C TRP A 193 4.54 21.69 -15.00
N PRO A 194 4.15 22.98 -15.01
CA PRO A 194 2.80 23.41 -15.42
C PRO A 194 2.32 22.82 -16.75
N THR A 195 3.21 22.81 -17.76
CA THR A 195 2.90 22.41 -19.14
C THR A 195 3.13 20.92 -19.39
N PHE A 196 4.24 20.36 -18.92
CA PHE A 196 4.68 18.97 -19.15
C PHE A 196 4.62 18.09 -17.88
N GLY A 197 3.82 18.48 -16.90
CA GLY A 197 3.71 17.82 -15.60
C GLY A 197 2.55 16.88 -15.48
N ASP A 198 1.97 16.41 -16.58
CA ASP A 198 0.93 15.38 -16.49
C ASP A 198 1.54 14.11 -15.89
N ILE A 199 2.73 13.73 -16.36
CA ILE A 199 3.60 12.72 -15.73
C ILE A 199 5.04 13.20 -15.78
N ILE A 200 5.75 13.13 -14.65
CA ILE A 200 7.21 13.31 -14.60
C ILE A 200 7.84 12.01 -14.16
N VAL A 201 8.83 11.53 -14.92
CA VAL A 201 9.66 10.38 -14.57
C VAL A 201 11.10 10.84 -14.42
N GLU A 202 11.61 10.82 -13.20
CA GLU A 202 13.03 11.01 -12.90
C GLU A 202 13.66 9.63 -12.83
N GLN A 203 14.61 9.32 -13.71
CA GLN A 203 15.19 7.99 -13.83
C GLN A 203 16.71 8.03 -13.81
N THR A 204 17.31 7.03 -13.16
CA THR A 204 18.75 6.80 -13.15
C THR A 204 19.08 5.52 -13.90
N PHE A 205 19.97 5.62 -14.90
CA PHE A 205 20.47 4.51 -15.70
C PHE A 205 21.99 4.47 -15.62
N SER A 206 22.59 3.40 -15.08
CA SER A 206 24.06 3.23 -15.11
C SER A 206 24.81 4.54 -14.77
N ASP A 207 24.41 5.20 -13.68
CA ASP A 207 24.91 6.49 -13.18
C ASP A 207 24.55 7.76 -13.97
N LYS A 208 23.68 7.69 -14.97
CA LYS A 208 23.12 8.85 -15.67
C LYS A 208 21.70 9.15 -15.21
N PHE A 209 21.48 10.38 -14.75
CA PHE A 209 20.16 10.89 -14.38
C PHE A 209 19.49 11.57 -15.57
N VAL A 210 18.25 11.17 -15.87
CA VAL A 210 17.42 11.75 -16.93
C VAL A 210 16.04 12.06 -16.38
N THR A 211 15.51 13.24 -16.69
CA THR A 211 14.12 13.58 -16.39
C THR A 211 13.29 13.53 -17.67
N TYR A 212 12.18 12.80 -17.63
CA TYR A 212 11.19 12.77 -18.69
C TYR A 212 9.97 13.56 -18.26
N ALA A 213 9.67 14.65 -18.96
CA ALA A 213 8.52 15.50 -18.72
C ALA A 213 7.46 15.22 -19.77
N ILE A 214 6.34 14.60 -19.38
CA ILE A 214 5.33 14.05 -20.28
C ILE A 214 4.05 14.88 -20.20
N ARG A 215 3.57 15.29 -21.37
CA ARG A 215 2.28 15.95 -21.58
C ARG A 215 1.32 15.02 -22.32
N CYS A 216 0.12 14.84 -21.83
CA CYS A 216 -0.92 14.02 -22.48
C CYS A 216 -1.92 14.92 -23.22
N LYS A 217 -2.27 14.57 -24.47
CA LYS A 217 -3.12 15.36 -25.36
C LYS A 217 -4.08 14.50 -26.16
N ASN A 218 -5.32 15.00 -26.31
CA ASN A 218 -6.37 14.42 -27.13
C ASN A 218 -6.49 12.89 -26.99
N ILE A 219 -6.77 12.45 -25.76
CA ILE A 219 -6.95 11.03 -25.43
C ILE A 219 -8.42 10.70 -25.65
N SER A 220 -8.68 9.82 -26.60
CA SER A 220 -10.02 9.29 -26.92
C SER A 220 -9.97 7.77 -27.01
N GLU A 221 -11.07 7.11 -26.66
CA GLU A 221 -11.20 5.65 -26.80
C GLU A 221 -11.14 5.20 -28.26
N THR A 222 -11.67 6.03 -29.17
CA THR A 222 -11.56 5.82 -30.62
C THR A 222 -10.40 6.63 -31.19
N PRO A 223 -9.38 5.99 -31.80
CA PRO A 223 -8.26 6.71 -32.40
C PRO A 223 -8.76 7.62 -33.53
N GLN A 224 -8.56 8.93 -33.39
CA GLN A 224 -8.83 9.89 -34.45
C GLN A 224 -7.60 10.03 -35.33
N THR A 225 -7.79 10.10 -36.65
CA THR A 225 -6.70 10.42 -37.58
C THR A 225 -6.55 11.93 -37.66
N ILE A 226 -5.33 12.45 -37.51
CA ILE A 226 -5.00 13.87 -37.57
C ILE A 226 -4.15 14.17 -38.81
N ASP A 227 -4.47 15.27 -39.47
CA ASP A 227 -3.70 15.79 -40.60
C ASP A 227 -2.69 16.84 -40.12
N ASN A 228 -2.92 17.47 -38.97
CA ASN A 228 -2.02 18.47 -38.39
C ASN A 228 -2.02 18.44 -36.85
N LEU A 229 -1.05 19.13 -36.22
CA LEU A 229 -0.92 19.17 -34.76
C LEU A 229 -2.07 19.90 -34.03
N LYS A 230 -2.73 20.86 -34.69
CA LYS A 230 -3.84 21.62 -34.08
C LYS A 230 -5.06 20.73 -33.87
N ASP A 231 -5.26 19.72 -34.72
CA ASP A 231 -6.32 18.72 -34.56
C ASP A 231 -6.19 17.97 -33.22
N ALA A 232 -4.95 17.69 -32.80
CA ALA A 232 -4.64 17.10 -31.49
C ALA A 232 -4.52 18.13 -30.35
N LYS A 233 -4.86 19.40 -30.59
CA LYS A 233 -4.69 20.53 -29.65
C LYS A 233 -3.25 20.69 -29.15
N ILE A 234 -2.29 20.41 -30.03
CA ILE A 234 -0.86 20.61 -29.80
C ILE A 234 -0.46 21.92 -30.47
N PHE A 235 -0.01 22.88 -29.65
CA PHE A 235 0.40 24.21 -30.10
C PHE A 235 1.89 24.39 -29.81
N LEU A 236 2.75 23.97 -30.74
CA LEU A 236 4.21 23.93 -30.56
C LEU A 236 4.81 25.22 -30.01
N GLU A 237 4.31 26.37 -30.46
CA GLU A 237 4.72 27.69 -29.97
C GLU A 237 4.62 27.81 -28.43
N LYS A 238 3.51 27.33 -27.86
CA LYS A 238 3.28 27.33 -26.40
C LYS A 238 4.17 26.31 -25.70
N GLU A 239 4.39 25.16 -26.32
CA GLU A 239 5.25 24.10 -25.76
C GLU A 239 6.70 24.59 -25.65
N TYR A 240 7.25 25.15 -26.74
CA TYR A 240 8.62 25.67 -26.76
C TYR A 240 8.81 26.90 -25.88
N THR A 241 7.81 27.78 -25.77
CA THR A 241 7.85 28.91 -24.81
C THR A 241 8.05 28.42 -23.38
N TYR A 242 7.40 27.31 -23.01
CA TYR A 242 7.59 26.72 -21.68
C TYR A 242 8.97 26.08 -21.53
N VAL A 243 9.36 25.26 -22.50
CA VAL A 243 10.61 24.50 -22.48
C VAL A 243 11.83 25.43 -22.35
N THR A 244 11.81 26.56 -23.05
CA THR A 244 12.87 27.58 -23.04
C THR A 244 13.01 28.33 -21.71
N GLN A 245 11.92 28.47 -20.96
CA GLN A 245 11.92 29.15 -19.66
C GLN A 245 12.33 28.21 -18.51
N HIS A 246 12.44 26.91 -18.76
CA HIS A 246 12.70 25.92 -17.72
C HIS A 246 14.20 25.79 -17.43
N LYS A 247 14.58 25.93 -16.15
CA LYS A 247 16.00 26.05 -15.73
C LYS A 247 16.87 24.82 -16.04
N ASN A 248 16.29 23.62 -16.13
CA ASN A 248 17.01 22.34 -16.26
C ASN A 248 16.73 21.61 -17.59
N TYR A 249 16.64 22.34 -18.71
CA TYR A 249 16.29 21.72 -20.00
C TYR A 249 17.37 20.78 -20.55
N SER A 250 18.64 20.90 -20.11
CA SER A 250 19.76 20.08 -20.61
C SER A 250 19.71 18.62 -20.16
N SER A 251 19.13 18.34 -18.98
CA SER A 251 18.96 16.98 -18.44
C SER A 251 17.52 16.46 -18.59
N THR A 252 16.68 17.19 -19.34
CA THR A 252 15.25 16.88 -19.47
C THR A 252 14.89 16.54 -20.91
N THR A 253 14.19 15.43 -21.08
CA THR A 253 13.55 15.05 -22.34
C THR A 253 12.06 15.39 -22.26
N PHE A 254 11.56 16.16 -23.22
CA PHE A 254 10.16 16.60 -23.27
C PHE A 254 9.35 15.73 -24.22
N LEU A 255 8.21 15.22 -23.76
CA LEU A 255 7.38 14.27 -24.50
C LEU A 255 5.93 14.72 -24.54
N ILE A 256 5.27 14.52 -25.68
CA ILE A 256 3.84 14.73 -25.87
C ILE A 256 3.21 13.41 -26.31
N PHE A 257 2.24 12.90 -25.57
CA PHE A 257 1.53 11.66 -25.88
C PHE A 257 0.12 11.94 -26.35
N THR A 258 -0.29 11.25 -27.41
CA THR A 258 -1.65 11.29 -27.93
C THR A 258 -2.09 9.92 -28.45
N THR A 259 -3.40 9.64 -28.35
CA THR A 259 -4.01 8.44 -28.92
C THR A 259 -4.36 8.61 -30.40
N CYS A 260 -4.18 9.82 -30.96
CA CYS A 260 -4.43 10.09 -32.37
C CYS A 260 -3.45 9.36 -33.29
N ASN A 261 -3.91 8.96 -34.47
CA ASN A 261 -3.10 8.45 -35.58
C ASN A 261 -2.75 9.57 -36.54
N THR A 262 -1.60 9.50 -37.20
CA THR A 262 -1.22 10.47 -38.25
C THR A 262 -1.65 9.98 -39.62
N SER A 263 -2.14 10.88 -40.47
CA SER A 263 -2.37 10.59 -41.88
C SER A 263 -1.09 10.69 -42.70
N SER A 264 -1.16 10.31 -43.98
CA SER A 264 -0.08 10.55 -44.96
C SER A 264 0.16 12.04 -45.25
N LYS A 265 -0.71 12.94 -44.79
CA LYS A 265 -0.61 14.40 -44.97
C LYS A 265 -0.01 15.11 -43.75
N PHE A 266 0.44 14.35 -42.75
CA PHE A 266 1.00 14.91 -41.52
C PHE A 266 2.23 15.78 -41.83
N PRO A 267 2.36 16.97 -41.21
CA PRO A 267 3.38 17.94 -41.61
C PRO A 267 4.81 17.43 -41.34
N GLU A 268 5.69 17.62 -42.32
CA GLU A 268 7.14 17.36 -42.19
C GLU A 268 7.88 18.55 -41.55
N GLN A 269 7.29 19.74 -41.61
CA GLN A 269 7.90 20.97 -41.10
C GLN A 269 6.83 21.95 -40.61
N ILE A 270 7.14 22.65 -39.51
CA ILE A 270 6.29 23.68 -38.92
C ILE A 270 7.14 24.91 -38.60
N GLU A 271 6.65 26.09 -38.96
CA GLU A 271 7.31 27.36 -38.64
C GLU A 271 6.81 27.91 -37.30
N ILE A 272 7.76 28.31 -36.44
CA ILE A 272 7.49 28.99 -35.17
C ILE A 272 7.85 30.46 -35.31
N LYS A 273 6.93 31.33 -34.87
CA LYS A 273 7.15 32.78 -34.90
C LYS A 273 8.36 33.19 -34.03
N PRO A 274 9.27 34.03 -34.54
CA PRO A 274 10.49 34.43 -33.83
C PRO A 274 10.23 35.20 -32.52
N GLU A 275 9.10 35.92 -32.45
CA GLU A 275 8.71 36.77 -31.33
C GLU A 275 8.64 36.03 -29.98
N LEU A 276 8.46 34.70 -30.02
CA LEU A 276 8.27 33.84 -28.85
C LEU A 276 9.59 33.26 -28.32
N ILE A 277 10.70 33.38 -29.07
CA ILE A 277 11.99 32.74 -28.76
C ILE A 277 13.13 33.77 -28.65
N LYS A 278 12.78 35.04 -28.39
CA LYS A 278 13.71 36.19 -28.29
C LYS A 278 14.92 35.97 -27.36
N HIS A 279 14.82 35.06 -26.38
CA HIS A 279 15.90 34.74 -25.43
C HIS A 279 17.00 33.83 -26.00
N PHE A 280 16.76 33.14 -27.12
CA PHE A 280 17.71 32.19 -27.75
C PHE A 280 18.31 32.72 -29.05
N ILE A 281 17.80 33.85 -29.53
CA ILE A 281 18.31 34.52 -30.72
C ILE A 281 19.42 35.45 -30.25
N LYS A 282 20.60 35.38 -30.89
CA LYS A 282 21.69 36.31 -30.59
C LYS A 282 21.18 37.75 -30.81
N PRO A 283 21.50 38.72 -29.93
CA PRO A 283 20.98 40.09 -29.99
C PRO A 283 21.42 40.90 -31.24
N SER A 284 22.08 40.28 -32.22
CA SER A 284 22.64 40.92 -33.40
C SER A 284 21.69 41.04 -34.60
N GLU A 285 20.45 40.53 -34.53
CA GLU A 285 19.48 40.59 -35.64
C GLU A 285 18.19 41.31 -35.22
N GLU A 286 17.88 42.45 -35.87
CA GLU A 286 16.70 43.29 -35.57
C GLU A 286 15.36 42.60 -35.89
N THR A 287 15.37 41.55 -36.72
CA THR A 287 14.21 40.67 -36.96
C THR A 287 14.68 39.24 -37.27
N PRO A 288 14.74 38.34 -36.26
CA PRO A 288 15.17 36.97 -36.52
C PRO A 288 14.20 36.24 -37.46
N PRO A 289 14.70 35.40 -38.38
CA PRO A 289 13.85 34.60 -39.26
C PRO A 289 13.01 33.57 -38.46
N PRO A 290 11.83 33.15 -38.97
CA PRO A 290 11.02 32.11 -38.33
C PRO A 290 11.83 30.83 -38.14
N ILE A 291 11.71 30.21 -36.96
CA ILE A 291 12.40 28.97 -36.65
C ILE A 291 11.59 27.82 -37.25
N LYS A 292 12.22 27.12 -38.19
CA LYS A 292 11.67 25.93 -38.82
C LYS A 292 11.92 24.71 -37.93
N VAL A 293 10.85 24.08 -37.48
CA VAL A 293 10.89 22.81 -36.74
C VAL A 293 10.59 21.68 -37.69
N LYS A 294 11.58 20.81 -37.91
CA LYS A 294 11.41 19.60 -38.69
C LYS A 294 10.80 18.50 -37.83
N ILE A 295 9.91 17.73 -38.44
CA ILE A 295 9.20 16.62 -37.82
C ILE A 295 9.65 15.37 -38.55
N PHE A 296 10.43 14.54 -37.87
CA PHE A 296 10.97 13.32 -38.45
C PHE A 296 10.39 12.10 -37.76
N PRO A 297 9.87 11.10 -38.51
CA PRO A 297 9.58 9.80 -37.94
C PRO A 297 10.89 9.18 -37.44
N MET A 298 10.86 8.67 -36.22
CA MET A 298 12.01 8.05 -35.57
C MET A 298 11.94 6.54 -35.70
N THR A 299 12.94 5.94 -36.34
CA THR A 299 13.15 4.48 -36.46
C THR A 299 13.74 3.83 -35.21
N LYS A 300 14.08 4.63 -34.19
CA LYS A 300 14.72 4.13 -32.97
C LYS A 300 13.67 3.64 -31.98
N LYS A 301 13.86 2.41 -31.47
CA LYS A 301 13.18 1.92 -30.27
C LYS A 301 13.32 2.94 -29.15
N ASN A 302 12.20 3.49 -28.69
CA ASN A 302 12.18 4.34 -27.51
C ASN A 302 12.52 3.50 -26.27
N TYR A 303 13.61 3.86 -25.60
CA TYR A 303 14.08 3.23 -24.36
C TYR A 303 13.04 3.26 -23.22
N ILE A 304 12.15 4.27 -23.20
CA ILE A 304 11.22 4.46 -22.08
C ILE A 304 9.96 3.60 -22.20
N LEU A 305 9.42 3.40 -23.41
CA LEU A 305 8.01 2.98 -23.56
C LEU A 305 7.70 1.84 -24.51
N ASN A 306 8.63 1.41 -25.38
CA ASN A 306 8.43 0.36 -26.40
C ASN A 306 6.96 0.19 -26.84
N VAL A 307 6.42 1.24 -27.45
CA VAL A 307 5.09 1.21 -28.05
C VAL A 307 5.17 0.51 -29.40
N SER A 308 4.97 -0.81 -29.35
CA SER A 308 4.69 -1.73 -30.46
C SER A 308 5.86 -2.20 -31.36
N THR A 309 5.67 -3.39 -31.93
CA THR A 309 6.62 -4.20 -32.70
C THR A 309 6.71 -3.83 -34.18
N ASP A 310 5.90 -2.89 -34.67
CA ASP A 310 5.90 -2.48 -36.08
C ASP A 310 5.73 -0.96 -36.23
N ASN A 311 6.64 -0.35 -37.01
CA ASN A 311 6.65 1.02 -37.55
C ASN A 311 6.22 2.18 -36.61
N ASP A 312 7.24 2.84 -36.06
CA ASP A 312 7.40 4.28 -35.80
C ASP A 312 6.13 5.16 -35.72
N ASN A 313 5.60 5.31 -34.50
CA ASN A 313 4.64 6.37 -34.13
C ASN A 313 5.29 7.47 -33.27
N VAL A 314 6.59 7.70 -33.49
CA VAL A 314 7.37 8.69 -32.74
C VAL A 314 7.91 9.72 -33.70
N PHE A 315 7.56 10.97 -33.47
CA PHE A 315 8.04 12.09 -34.24
C PHE A 315 8.98 12.95 -33.40
N LEU A 316 10.21 13.14 -33.88
CA LEU A 316 11.16 14.08 -33.32
C LEU A 316 10.88 15.46 -33.90
N MET A 317 10.48 16.40 -33.05
CA MET A 317 10.31 17.80 -33.41
C MET A 317 11.58 18.54 -33.01
N SER A 318 12.42 18.85 -34.00
CA SER A 318 13.73 19.48 -33.78
C SER A 318 13.86 20.77 -34.59
N PRO A 319 14.25 21.88 -33.95
CA PRO A 319 14.52 23.14 -34.63
C PRO A 319 15.73 23.05 -35.58
N GLU A 320 15.63 23.64 -36.77
CA GLU A 320 16.74 23.76 -37.72
C GLU A 320 17.86 24.65 -37.17
N HIS A 321 19.10 24.25 -37.42
CA HIS A 321 20.39 24.94 -37.18
C HIS A 321 20.49 25.88 -35.97
N SER A 322 21.38 25.55 -35.02
CA SER A 322 22.01 26.48 -34.04
C SER A 322 21.12 27.27 -33.07
N SER A 323 19.82 26.93 -32.94
CA SER A 323 18.91 27.64 -32.02
C SER A 323 19.08 27.28 -30.53
N GLY A 324 19.87 26.25 -30.20
CA GLY A 324 20.10 25.82 -28.80
C GLY A 324 18.84 25.26 -28.09
N LEU A 325 17.74 25.11 -28.82
CA LEU A 325 16.46 24.62 -28.32
C LEU A 325 16.46 23.10 -28.18
N PRO A 326 15.97 22.55 -27.06
CA PRO A 326 15.90 21.11 -26.87
C PRO A 326 14.79 20.49 -27.73
N PRO A 327 14.96 19.23 -28.17
CA PRO A 327 13.94 18.53 -28.96
C PRO A 327 12.69 18.20 -28.13
N ILE A 328 11.53 18.19 -28.77
CA ILE A 328 10.27 17.67 -28.22
C ILE A 328 9.87 16.41 -29.00
N TYR A 329 9.55 15.34 -28.29
CA TYR A 329 9.13 14.08 -28.90
C TYR A 329 7.61 13.94 -28.86
N LEU A 330 6.99 13.65 -30.00
CA LEU A 330 5.56 13.38 -30.10
C LEU A 330 5.34 11.88 -30.31
N TYR A 331 4.57 11.28 -29.41
CA TYR A 331 4.14 9.88 -29.49
C TYR A 331 2.66 9.85 -29.87
N THR A 332 2.39 9.25 -31.01
CA THR A 332 1.05 9.06 -31.55
C THR A 332 0.59 7.62 -31.32
N ASN A 333 -0.68 7.33 -31.60
CA ASN A 333 -1.27 5.99 -31.53
C ASN A 333 -1.04 5.29 -30.18
N GLN A 334 -0.99 6.05 -29.08
CA GLN A 334 -0.81 5.47 -27.75
C GLN A 334 -2.09 4.70 -27.36
N ARG A 335 -1.94 3.47 -26.88
CA ARG A 335 -3.06 2.63 -26.41
C ARG A 335 -3.12 2.61 -24.89
N SER A 336 -4.28 2.26 -24.33
CA SER A 336 -4.36 1.89 -22.91
C SER A 336 -3.63 0.56 -22.68
N TYR A 337 -2.97 0.38 -21.53
CA TYR A 337 -2.05 -0.75 -21.27
C TYR A 337 -2.53 -1.82 -20.25
N PRO A 338 -3.82 -2.02 -19.96
CA PRO A 338 -4.22 -2.92 -18.88
C PRO A 338 -3.81 -4.38 -19.14
N HIS A 339 -3.90 -4.85 -20.38
CA HIS A 339 -3.48 -6.22 -20.74
C HIS A 339 -1.96 -6.39 -20.71
N SER A 340 -1.21 -5.37 -21.14
CA SER A 340 0.24 -5.40 -21.19
C SER A 340 0.90 -5.47 -19.81
N ILE A 341 0.22 -5.01 -18.75
CA ILE A 341 0.71 -5.15 -17.37
C ILE A 341 0.79 -6.63 -16.97
N ASN A 342 -0.27 -7.40 -17.24
CA ASN A 342 -0.27 -8.83 -16.94
C ASN A 342 0.80 -9.56 -17.76
N ASP A 343 1.01 -9.18 -19.02
CA ASP A 343 2.03 -9.79 -19.88
C ASP A 343 3.46 -9.49 -19.39
N LEU A 344 3.72 -8.29 -18.86
CA LEU A 344 5.02 -7.95 -18.27
C LEU A 344 5.31 -8.84 -17.05
N ILE A 345 4.35 -9.00 -16.16
CA ILE A 345 4.54 -9.75 -14.92
C ILE A 345 4.57 -11.25 -15.18
N LYS A 346 3.76 -11.77 -16.10
CA LYS A 346 3.75 -13.19 -16.48
C LYS A 346 5.09 -13.69 -17.00
N LYS A 347 5.92 -12.82 -17.57
CA LYS A 347 7.29 -13.17 -18.00
C LYS A 347 8.19 -13.55 -16.83
N LEU A 348 7.99 -12.94 -15.67
CA LEU A 348 8.72 -13.26 -14.45
C LEU A 348 8.01 -14.33 -13.62
N PHE A 349 6.68 -14.28 -13.61
CA PHE A 349 5.83 -15.11 -12.76
C PHE A 349 4.73 -15.78 -13.59
N PRO A 350 5.00 -16.95 -14.21
CA PRO A 350 4.07 -17.60 -15.14
C PRO A 350 2.69 -17.90 -14.53
N ASN A 351 2.66 -18.18 -13.22
CA ASN A 351 1.45 -18.54 -12.47
C ASN A 351 0.66 -17.33 -11.95
N LEU A 352 0.80 -16.17 -12.60
CA LEU A 352 0.13 -14.93 -12.21
C LEU A 352 -1.40 -15.04 -12.21
N LYS A 353 -2.03 -14.57 -11.13
CA LYS A 353 -3.50 -14.45 -11.04
C LYS A 353 -4.06 -13.36 -11.96
N PRO A 354 -5.25 -13.54 -12.56
CA PRO A 354 -5.79 -12.64 -13.58
C PRO A 354 -6.11 -11.22 -13.09
N GLU A 355 -6.31 -11.01 -11.79
CA GLU A 355 -6.74 -9.72 -11.24
C GLU A 355 -5.62 -8.72 -10.96
N PHE A 356 -4.36 -9.11 -11.14
CA PHE A 356 -3.19 -8.32 -10.74
C PHE A 356 -3.22 -6.89 -11.33
N ALA A 357 -3.38 -6.75 -12.66
CA ALA A 357 -3.39 -5.44 -13.32
C ALA A 357 -4.46 -4.49 -12.77
N ARG A 358 -5.65 -5.01 -12.45
CA ARG A 358 -6.74 -4.21 -11.88
C ARG A 358 -6.38 -3.70 -10.49
N GLN A 359 -5.87 -4.58 -9.62
CA GLN A 359 -5.51 -4.21 -8.26
C GLN A 359 -4.35 -3.21 -8.23
N TYR A 360 -3.35 -3.41 -9.11
CA TYR A 360 -2.22 -2.48 -9.23
C TYR A 360 -2.64 -1.12 -9.78
N LYS A 361 -3.55 -1.08 -10.78
CA LYS A 361 -4.10 0.19 -11.28
C LYS A 361 -4.81 0.97 -10.18
N ASN A 362 -5.68 0.33 -9.40
CA ASN A 362 -6.38 0.97 -8.28
C ASN A 362 -5.40 1.57 -7.26
N TYR A 363 -4.27 0.91 -7.02
CA TYR A 363 -3.22 1.46 -6.18
C TYR A 363 -2.63 2.76 -6.76
N ILE A 364 -2.30 2.78 -8.06
CA ILE A 364 -1.79 3.98 -8.74
C ILE A 364 -2.81 5.12 -8.73
N GLU A 365 -4.10 4.82 -8.90
CA GLU A 365 -5.18 5.82 -8.81
C GLU A 365 -5.21 6.47 -7.42
N ASN A 366 -5.27 5.66 -6.36
CA ASN A 366 -5.30 6.19 -5.00
C ASN A 366 -4.00 6.93 -4.63
N TRP A 367 -2.85 6.46 -5.12
CA TRP A 367 -1.56 7.14 -4.97
C TRP A 367 -1.56 8.52 -5.63
N ALA A 368 -1.96 8.61 -6.90
CA ALA A 368 -1.92 9.85 -7.67
C ALA A 368 -2.90 10.91 -7.15
N GLU A 369 -4.03 10.47 -6.59
CA GLU A 369 -5.02 11.36 -5.94
C GLU A 369 -4.60 11.83 -4.54
N GLY A 370 -3.43 11.41 -4.06
CA GLY A 370 -2.91 11.78 -2.74
C GLY A 370 -3.67 11.15 -1.58
N LYS A 371 -4.53 10.15 -1.84
CA LYS A 371 -5.31 9.44 -0.82
C LYS A 371 -4.42 8.64 0.15
N LEU A 372 -3.18 8.32 -0.26
CA LEU A 372 -2.19 7.61 0.57
C LEU A 372 -1.37 8.56 1.49
N GLY A 373 -1.99 9.65 1.95
CA GLY A 373 -1.37 10.58 2.91
C GLY A 373 -0.60 11.75 2.31
N GLY A 374 -0.90 12.10 1.06
CA GLY A 374 -0.34 13.26 0.35
C GLY A 374 0.32 12.91 -0.98
N ASN A 375 0.88 13.93 -1.60
CA ASN A 375 1.46 13.85 -2.94
C ASN A 375 2.94 13.49 -2.85
N TYR A 376 3.25 12.22 -2.99
CA TYR A 376 4.60 11.66 -2.97
C TYR A 376 4.96 11.12 -4.34
N MET A 377 6.22 11.21 -4.73
CA MET A 377 6.71 10.52 -5.91
C MET A 377 6.75 9.01 -5.66
N LEU A 378 6.34 8.23 -6.67
CA LEU A 378 6.36 6.77 -6.64
C LEU A 378 7.76 6.29 -6.97
N SER A 379 8.43 5.65 -6.00
CA SER A 379 9.79 5.12 -6.18
C SER A 379 9.80 3.72 -6.77
N LYS A 380 10.96 3.27 -7.29
CA LYS A 380 11.16 1.87 -7.68
C LYS A 380 10.83 0.91 -6.53
N LYS A 381 11.28 1.22 -5.32
CA LYS A 381 11.04 0.40 -4.12
C LYS A 381 9.56 0.27 -3.77
N ASP A 382 8.77 1.36 -3.87
CA ASP A 382 7.32 1.31 -3.65
C ASP A 382 6.64 0.36 -4.64
N VAL A 383 7.08 0.39 -5.91
CA VAL A 383 6.54 -0.48 -6.97
C VAL A 383 6.84 -1.94 -6.69
N ILE A 384 8.10 -2.28 -6.39
CA ILE A 384 8.50 -3.66 -6.10
C ILE A 384 7.78 -4.19 -4.86
N LEU A 385 7.68 -3.38 -3.81
CA LEU A 385 6.97 -3.76 -2.59
C LEU A 385 5.48 -4.03 -2.89
N LYS A 386 4.84 -3.20 -3.71
CA LYS A 386 3.44 -3.40 -4.09
C LYS A 386 3.23 -4.62 -4.98
N ILE A 387 4.14 -4.89 -5.92
CA ILE A 387 4.12 -6.11 -6.73
C ILE A 387 4.16 -7.33 -5.79
N GLY A 388 5.14 -7.38 -4.90
CA GLY A 388 5.29 -8.47 -3.93
C GLY A 388 4.05 -8.67 -3.05
N GLU A 389 3.51 -7.59 -2.50
CA GLU A 389 2.26 -7.64 -1.73
C GLU A 389 1.11 -8.27 -2.51
N LEU A 390 0.86 -7.82 -3.75
CA LEU A 390 -0.25 -8.32 -4.55
C LEU A 390 -0.08 -9.81 -4.91
N LEU A 391 1.15 -10.21 -5.28
CA LEU A 391 1.47 -11.60 -5.64
C LEU A 391 1.39 -12.56 -4.44
N LEU A 392 1.78 -12.10 -3.24
CA LEU A 392 1.79 -12.91 -2.02
C LEU A 392 0.49 -12.80 -1.20
N SER A 393 -0.34 -11.78 -1.47
CA SER A 393 -1.60 -11.55 -0.77
C SER A 393 -2.53 -12.76 -0.66
N PRO A 394 -2.64 -13.65 -1.68
CA PRO A 394 -3.57 -14.77 -1.59
C PRO A 394 -3.11 -15.89 -0.65
N TYR A 395 -1.83 -15.89 -0.29
CA TYR A 395 -1.22 -16.88 0.60
C TYR A 395 -1.03 -16.34 2.02
N THR A 396 -1.28 -15.04 2.21
CA THR A 396 -1.15 -14.40 3.51
C THR A 396 -2.25 -14.90 4.44
N ILE A 397 -1.87 -15.46 5.58
CA ILE A 397 -2.82 -15.95 6.58
C ILE A 397 -2.95 -15.00 7.75
N LEU A 398 -4.13 -15.04 8.38
CA LEU A 398 -4.37 -14.30 9.61
C LEU A 398 -3.76 -15.04 10.81
N PRO A 399 -2.97 -14.34 11.65
CA PRO A 399 -2.45 -14.89 12.89
C PRO A 399 -3.57 -15.17 13.92
N LYS A 400 -3.32 -16.14 14.81
CA LYS A 400 -4.21 -16.43 15.95
C LYS A 400 -3.78 -15.61 17.17
N LEU A 401 -4.75 -14.95 17.82
CA LEU A 401 -4.53 -14.16 19.02
C LEU A 401 -4.42 -15.07 20.25
N VAL A 402 -3.31 -14.97 20.98
CA VAL A 402 -3.12 -15.62 22.29
C VAL A 402 -2.35 -14.67 23.20
N ASN A 403 -2.68 -14.70 24.50
CA ASN A 403 -1.99 -13.93 25.54
C ASN A 403 -0.96 -14.82 26.24
N PHE A 404 0.30 -14.41 26.27
CA PHE A 404 1.34 -14.91 27.17
C PHE A 404 2.01 -13.75 27.94
N LYS A 405 2.89 -14.12 28.86
CA LYS A 405 3.79 -13.23 29.58
C LYS A 405 5.21 -13.43 29.05
N SER A 406 5.93 -12.31 28.97
CA SER A 406 7.23 -12.09 28.34
C SER A 406 8.34 -13.06 28.75
N GLY A 407 9.09 -13.54 27.76
CA GLY A 407 10.40 -14.21 27.89
C GLY A 407 11.44 -13.52 26.99
N ASN A 408 12.58 -14.17 26.70
CA ASN A 408 13.74 -13.62 25.96
C ASN A 408 13.50 -13.35 24.45
N PHE A 409 12.44 -12.62 24.10
CA PHE A 409 12.02 -12.38 22.71
C PHE A 409 13.06 -11.62 21.86
N ASP A 410 13.97 -10.88 22.50
CA ASP A 410 15.03 -10.15 21.81
C ASP A 410 15.98 -11.07 21.03
N ILE A 411 16.25 -12.29 21.54
CA ILE A 411 17.08 -13.29 20.85
C ILE A 411 16.39 -13.77 19.58
N TRP A 412 15.07 -14.03 19.65
CA TRP A 412 14.28 -14.37 18.47
C TRP A 412 14.33 -13.25 17.43
N ASN A 413 14.02 -12.01 17.84
CA ASN A 413 14.08 -10.85 16.95
C ASN A 413 15.46 -10.69 16.31
N LYS A 414 16.54 -10.87 17.08
CA LYS A 414 17.91 -10.83 16.54
C LYS A 414 18.09 -11.84 15.41
N VAL A 415 17.64 -13.08 15.58
CA VAL A 415 17.74 -14.11 14.54
C VAL A 415 16.88 -13.77 13.33
N ILE A 416 15.61 -13.45 13.53
CA ILE A 416 14.67 -13.14 12.44
C ILE A 416 15.08 -11.90 11.65
N ASN A 417 15.66 -10.90 12.32
CA ASN A 417 16.15 -9.70 11.65
C ASN A 417 17.36 -9.99 10.74
N ASN A 418 18.08 -11.09 10.98
CA ASN A 418 19.26 -11.50 10.20
C ASN A 418 18.96 -12.58 9.15
N THR A 419 17.75 -13.10 9.11
CA THR A 419 17.29 -14.10 8.13
C THR A 419 16.29 -13.45 7.17
N ASP A 420 16.13 -13.98 5.96
CA ASP A 420 15.16 -13.47 4.99
C ASP A 420 13.84 -14.23 5.07
N VAL A 421 13.94 -15.55 5.23
CA VAL A 421 12.82 -16.48 5.24
C VAL A 421 12.97 -17.43 6.42
N VAL A 422 11.90 -17.63 7.17
CA VAL A 422 11.86 -18.54 8.32
C VAL A 422 10.80 -19.59 8.06
N ILE A 423 11.18 -20.87 8.10
CA ILE A 423 10.28 -21.99 7.79
C ILE A 423 9.75 -22.56 9.10
N ILE A 424 8.43 -22.51 9.28
CA ILE A 424 7.75 -22.98 10.48
C ILE A 424 6.77 -24.10 10.13
N LYS A 425 6.65 -25.07 11.02
CA LYS A 425 5.64 -26.13 10.90
C LYS A 425 4.23 -25.56 11.02
N ASN A 426 3.29 -26.13 10.27
CA ASN A 426 1.85 -25.88 10.38
C ASN A 426 1.30 -26.47 11.68
N GLU A 427 1.58 -25.81 12.80
CA GLU A 427 0.92 -26.11 14.06
C GLU A 427 0.19 -24.87 14.57
N PRO A 428 -1.14 -24.94 14.73
CA PRO A 428 -1.93 -23.79 15.16
C PRO A 428 -1.45 -23.12 16.44
N PHE A 429 -0.86 -23.90 17.36
CA PHE A 429 -0.32 -23.43 18.63
C PHE A 429 1.03 -22.72 18.51
N ILE A 430 1.88 -23.15 17.56
CA ILE A 430 3.15 -22.47 17.28
C ILE A 430 2.88 -21.09 16.68
N LEU A 431 1.95 -21.01 15.72
CA LEU A 431 1.60 -19.75 15.06
C LEU A 431 1.07 -18.71 16.05
N SER A 432 0.21 -19.10 16.99
CA SER A 432 -0.32 -18.17 17.97
C SER A 432 0.76 -17.61 18.89
N LYS A 433 1.69 -18.44 19.34
CA LYS A 433 2.84 -18.01 20.16
C LYS A 433 3.76 -17.04 19.43
N LEU A 434 4.08 -17.33 18.16
CA LEU A 434 4.98 -16.49 17.35
C LEU A 434 4.38 -15.12 17.06
N CYS A 435 3.05 -15.04 16.93
CA CYS A 435 2.37 -13.81 16.54
C CYS A 435 2.06 -12.89 17.72
N GLU A 436 2.07 -13.39 18.95
CA GLU A 436 1.77 -12.56 20.11
C GLU A 436 2.72 -11.36 20.26
N PRO A 437 4.05 -11.51 20.17
CA PRO A 437 4.92 -10.35 20.27
C PRO A 437 4.70 -9.34 19.13
N PHE A 438 4.28 -9.81 17.94
CA PHE A 438 3.86 -8.94 16.86
C PHE A 438 2.56 -8.19 17.20
N ASN A 439 1.59 -8.87 17.84
CA ASN A 439 0.37 -8.22 18.33
C ASN A 439 0.69 -7.15 19.38
N GLN A 440 1.57 -7.45 20.34
CA GLN A 440 2.04 -6.46 21.33
C GLN A 440 2.76 -5.30 20.64
N LEU A 441 3.59 -5.56 19.64
CA LEU A 441 4.25 -4.52 18.88
C LEU A 441 3.25 -3.65 18.10
N ILE A 442 2.19 -4.24 17.54
CA ILE A 442 1.10 -3.51 16.89
C ILE A 442 0.36 -2.63 17.91
N GLU A 443 -0.08 -3.22 19.03
CA GLU A 443 -0.76 -2.51 20.10
C GLU A 443 0.08 -1.35 20.64
N ASN A 444 1.37 -1.58 20.89
CA ASN A 444 2.30 -0.57 21.40
C ASN A 444 2.58 0.54 20.38
N SER A 445 2.76 0.20 19.10
CA SER A 445 3.07 1.18 18.05
C SER A 445 1.88 2.05 17.69
N LEU A 446 0.66 1.53 17.85
CA LEU A 446 -0.56 2.29 17.66
C LEU A 446 -0.95 3.05 18.94
N SER A 447 -0.58 2.55 20.12
CA SER A 447 -0.88 3.19 21.42
C SER A 447 -0.26 4.58 21.51
N THR A 448 -1.07 5.51 22.02
CA THR A 448 -0.64 6.87 22.34
C THR A 448 -0.62 7.05 23.86
N VAL A 449 -0.06 8.17 24.32
CA VAL A 449 -0.07 8.51 25.76
C VAL A 449 -1.49 8.58 26.33
N GLU A 450 -2.47 8.94 25.50
CA GLU A 450 -3.86 9.16 25.90
C GLU A 450 -4.78 7.95 25.62
N GLU A 451 -4.45 7.11 24.64
CA GLU A 451 -5.30 6.00 24.19
C GLU A 451 -4.45 4.73 24.02
N LYS A 452 -4.73 3.72 24.84
CA LYS A 452 -4.11 2.39 24.73
C LYS A 452 -4.93 1.53 23.76
N PHE A 453 -4.31 1.07 22.69
CA PHE A 453 -4.94 0.13 21.77
C PHE A 453 -4.78 -1.30 22.27
N LYS A 454 -5.85 -2.07 22.09
CA LYS A 454 -5.84 -3.52 22.23
C LYS A 454 -6.56 -4.14 21.07
N ILE A 455 -6.02 -5.22 20.55
CA ILE A 455 -6.67 -6.00 19.51
C ILE A 455 -7.81 -6.79 20.16
N ASP A 456 -9.02 -6.65 19.63
CA ASP A 456 -10.14 -7.46 20.07
C ASP A 456 -9.94 -8.92 19.62
N PRO A 457 -9.84 -9.88 20.55
CA PRO A 457 -9.64 -11.29 20.22
C PRO A 457 -10.79 -11.92 19.44
N LEU A 458 -12.01 -11.40 19.61
CA LEU A 458 -13.22 -11.92 18.99
C LEU A 458 -13.38 -11.37 17.57
N THR A 459 -13.39 -10.05 17.44
CA THR A 459 -13.63 -9.41 16.14
C THR A 459 -12.38 -9.33 15.28
N LYS A 460 -11.19 -9.41 15.89
CA LYS A 460 -9.89 -9.15 15.23
C LYS A 460 -9.85 -7.78 14.56
N ILE A 461 -10.61 -6.83 15.10
CA ILE A 461 -10.66 -5.45 14.64
C ILE A 461 -9.95 -4.59 15.68
N VAL A 462 -9.23 -3.59 15.19
CA VAL A 462 -8.71 -2.48 15.98
C VAL A 462 -9.47 -1.24 15.57
N THR A 463 -10.23 -0.69 16.50
CA THR A 463 -10.91 0.59 16.32
C THR A 463 -9.96 1.72 16.72
N MET A 464 -9.79 2.71 15.85
CA MET A 464 -8.86 3.83 16.02
C MET A 464 -9.58 5.15 15.81
N SER A 465 -9.40 6.07 16.77
CA SER A 465 -9.88 7.44 16.67
C SER A 465 -9.05 8.26 15.68
N ASP A 466 -9.66 9.27 15.03
CA ASP A 466 -8.95 10.20 14.14
C ASP A 466 -7.80 10.92 14.88
N THR A 467 -8.01 11.19 16.18
CA THR A 467 -7.02 11.78 17.07
C THR A 467 -5.83 10.85 17.32
N ALA A 468 -6.06 9.56 17.55
CA ALA A 468 -4.98 8.60 17.74
C ALA A 468 -4.22 8.32 16.46
N PHE A 469 -4.92 8.16 15.34
CA PHE A 469 -4.31 8.00 14.02
C PHE A 469 -3.33 9.14 13.72
N ASN A 470 -3.72 10.38 14.06
CA ASN A 470 -2.86 11.53 13.84
C ASN A 470 -1.62 11.56 14.73
N LYS A 471 -1.69 10.94 15.92
CA LYS A 471 -0.62 10.85 16.92
C LYS A 471 0.32 9.65 16.72
N ILE A 472 0.08 8.76 15.75
CA ILE A 472 1.04 7.69 15.40
C ILE A 472 2.39 8.33 15.05
N SER A 473 3.42 7.98 15.82
CA SER A 473 4.78 8.51 15.68
C SER A 473 5.51 7.93 14.48
N ASP A 474 5.27 6.66 14.16
CA ASP A 474 5.90 5.98 13.02
C ASP A 474 5.27 6.42 11.70
N HIS A 475 6.02 7.23 10.95
CA HIS A 475 5.58 7.77 9.67
C HIS A 475 5.37 6.69 8.60
N GLN A 476 6.08 5.55 8.66
CA GLN A 476 5.90 4.45 7.71
C GLN A 476 4.57 3.78 7.93
N ILE A 477 4.28 3.40 9.19
CA ILE A 477 3.02 2.77 9.57
C ILE A 477 1.86 3.68 9.20
N LYS A 478 1.95 4.97 9.53
CA LYS A 478 0.91 5.96 9.20
C LYS A 478 0.67 6.07 7.69
N ALA A 479 1.74 6.09 6.88
CA ALA A 479 1.63 6.14 5.43
C ALA A 479 0.97 4.89 4.83
N TYR A 480 1.36 3.70 5.30
CA TYR A 480 0.78 2.44 4.83
C TYR A 480 -0.66 2.23 5.32
N LEU A 481 -1.04 2.72 6.49
CA LEU A 481 -2.45 2.74 6.92
C LEU A 481 -3.32 3.60 5.99
N LEU A 482 -2.80 4.74 5.53
CA LEU A 482 -3.49 5.56 4.53
C LEU A 482 -3.59 4.86 3.19
N GLU A 483 -2.57 4.05 2.85
CA GLU A 483 -2.59 3.25 1.63
C GLU A 483 -3.73 2.23 1.59
N GLU A 484 -3.99 1.57 2.71
CA GLU A 484 -5.07 0.59 2.87
C GLU A 484 -6.47 1.24 2.99
N GLY A 485 -6.51 2.57 3.00
CA GLY A 485 -7.72 3.37 3.24
C GLY A 485 -7.94 3.61 4.72
N PHE A 486 -8.03 4.88 5.10
CA PHE A 486 -8.36 5.24 6.48
C PHE A 486 -9.81 4.82 6.81
N CYS A 487 -9.93 3.84 7.69
CA CYS A 487 -11.16 3.42 8.32
C CYS A 487 -10.99 3.55 9.83
N ARG A 488 -12.07 3.83 10.56
CA ARG A 488 -12.01 3.75 12.03
C ARG A 488 -11.75 2.33 12.51
N ASP A 489 -12.11 1.33 11.72
CA ASP A 489 -11.99 -0.08 12.07
C ASP A 489 -11.05 -0.79 11.10
N PHE A 490 -9.89 -1.24 11.60
CA PHE A 490 -8.92 -2.01 10.84
C PHE A 490 -8.97 -3.48 11.23
N HIS A 491 -9.19 -4.37 10.25
CA HIS A 491 -9.03 -5.80 10.47
C HIS A 491 -7.55 -6.14 10.68
N LEU A 492 -7.25 -7.08 11.57
CA LEU A 492 -5.89 -7.45 11.96
C LEU A 492 -5.01 -7.86 10.75
N THR A 493 -5.59 -8.49 9.72
CA THR A 493 -4.87 -8.83 8.48
C THR A 493 -4.27 -7.58 7.81
N ILE A 494 -5.01 -6.46 7.81
CA ILE A 494 -4.56 -5.20 7.21
C ILE A 494 -3.41 -4.65 8.04
N LEU A 495 -3.54 -4.64 9.36
CA LEU A 495 -2.47 -4.19 10.26
C LEU A 495 -1.20 -5.02 10.10
N TYR A 496 -1.32 -6.34 9.99
CA TYR A 496 -0.15 -7.19 9.75
C TYR A 496 0.55 -6.85 8.42
N LYS A 497 -0.22 -6.65 7.35
CA LYS A 497 0.34 -6.20 6.06
C LYS A 497 1.03 -4.84 6.18
N VAL A 498 0.41 -3.89 6.85
CA VAL A 498 0.97 -2.55 7.10
C VAL A 498 2.29 -2.62 7.87
N PHE A 499 2.33 -3.41 8.96
CA PHE A 499 3.53 -3.55 9.78
C PHE A 499 4.64 -4.31 9.05
N TRP A 500 4.28 -5.27 8.20
CA TRP A 500 5.23 -5.92 7.29
C TRP A 500 5.79 -4.93 6.25
N LYS A 501 4.94 -4.11 5.61
CA LYS A 501 5.39 -3.04 4.71
C LYS A 501 6.29 -2.04 5.41
N ALA A 502 6.03 -1.74 6.68
CA ALA A 502 6.89 -0.92 7.54
C ALA A 502 8.17 -1.67 8.01
N GLY A 503 8.33 -2.95 7.68
CA GLY A 503 9.49 -3.77 8.06
C GLY A 503 9.59 -4.07 9.55
N LYS A 504 8.49 -3.92 10.30
CA LYS A 504 8.46 -4.13 11.75
C LYS A 504 8.19 -5.58 12.13
N ILE A 505 7.51 -6.32 11.26
CA ILE A 505 7.18 -7.74 11.46
C ILE A 505 7.42 -8.52 10.17
N SER A 506 7.46 -9.84 10.30
CA SER A 506 7.53 -10.75 9.16
C SER A 506 6.14 -10.99 8.55
N LEU A 507 6.06 -11.12 7.22
CA LEU A 507 4.83 -11.55 6.55
C LEU A 507 4.66 -13.07 6.73
N LEU A 508 3.53 -13.47 7.30
CA LEU A 508 3.18 -14.87 7.48
C LEU A 508 2.42 -15.40 6.25
N ILE A 509 2.98 -16.42 5.61
CA ILE A 509 2.51 -17.01 4.36
C ILE A 509 2.24 -18.50 4.57
N SER A 510 1.11 -19.00 4.08
CA SER A 510 0.76 -20.43 4.09
C SER A 510 1.01 -21.08 2.75
N LEU A 511 1.57 -22.29 2.78
CA LEU A 511 1.89 -23.12 1.62
C LEU A 511 0.90 -24.29 1.42
N GLU A 512 -0.34 -24.15 1.90
CA GLU A 512 -1.35 -25.23 1.87
C GLU A 512 -1.61 -25.79 0.45
N ASP A 513 -1.66 -27.13 0.37
CA ASP A 513 -2.13 -28.02 -0.71
C ASP A 513 -1.49 -27.94 -2.12
N ASN A 514 -0.42 -27.17 -2.37
CA ASN A 514 0.22 -27.21 -3.69
C ASN A 514 1.74 -26.95 -3.67
N GLU A 515 2.52 -27.98 -4.08
CA GLU A 515 3.97 -27.87 -4.33
C GLU A 515 4.31 -26.74 -5.31
N ASP A 516 3.47 -26.51 -6.34
CA ASP A 516 3.69 -25.48 -7.37
C ASP A 516 3.70 -24.05 -6.79
N CYS A 517 3.12 -23.84 -5.61
CA CYS A 517 3.09 -22.54 -4.96
C CYS A 517 4.37 -22.24 -4.18
N LYS A 518 5.13 -23.25 -3.74
CA LYS A 518 6.33 -23.08 -2.91
C LYS A 518 7.41 -22.34 -3.69
N ASP A 519 7.74 -22.86 -4.88
CA ASP A 519 8.76 -22.29 -5.75
C ASP A 519 8.34 -20.89 -6.20
N TYR A 520 7.07 -20.70 -6.58
CA TYR A 520 6.53 -19.39 -6.91
C TYR A 520 6.70 -18.35 -5.78
N ILE A 521 6.40 -18.72 -4.53
CA ILE A 521 6.54 -17.81 -3.38
C ILE A 521 8.01 -17.46 -3.14
N LEU A 522 8.91 -18.46 -3.21
CA LEU A 522 10.34 -18.24 -3.06
C LEU A 522 10.92 -17.38 -4.19
N ASP A 523 10.44 -17.56 -5.42
CA ASP A 523 10.82 -16.74 -6.57
C ASP A 523 10.41 -15.28 -6.38
N VAL A 524 9.18 -15.03 -5.90
CA VAL A 524 8.72 -13.67 -5.59
C VAL A 524 9.57 -13.05 -4.49
N ILE A 525 9.84 -13.78 -3.40
CA ILE A 525 10.66 -13.28 -2.29
C ILE A 525 12.10 -13.01 -2.77
N SER A 526 12.67 -13.93 -3.54
CA SER A 526 14.01 -13.82 -4.12
C SER A 526 14.13 -12.58 -5.01
N TYR A 527 13.15 -12.37 -5.89
CA TYR A 527 13.08 -11.20 -6.75
C TYR A 527 13.01 -9.90 -5.92
N MET A 528 12.13 -9.82 -4.93
CA MET A 528 12.03 -8.66 -4.05
C MET A 528 13.37 -8.36 -3.36
N LYS A 529 14.09 -9.39 -2.91
CA LYS A 529 15.39 -9.27 -2.24
C LYS A 529 16.48 -8.76 -3.17
N GLN A 530 16.52 -9.24 -4.41
CA GLN A 530 17.44 -8.76 -5.45
C GLN A 530 17.22 -7.28 -5.75
N GLU A 531 15.96 -6.84 -5.74
CA GLU A 531 15.56 -5.45 -5.94
C GLU A 531 15.65 -4.59 -4.66
N GLY A 532 16.39 -5.04 -3.64
CA GLY A 532 16.72 -4.25 -2.44
C GLY A 532 15.61 -4.21 -1.38
N VAL A 533 14.56 -5.03 -1.48
CA VAL A 533 13.51 -5.09 -0.47
C VAL A 533 13.98 -5.94 0.73
N ARG A 534 14.33 -5.27 1.83
CA ARG A 534 14.83 -5.91 3.07
C ARG A 534 13.76 -6.55 3.97
N LYS A 535 12.53 -6.78 3.48
CA LYS A 535 11.41 -7.31 4.30
C LYS A 535 11.55 -8.79 4.65
N LYS A 536 10.92 -9.21 5.74
CA LYS A 536 11.08 -10.55 6.32
C LYS A 536 9.84 -11.40 6.08
N PHE A 537 10.03 -12.71 5.93
CA PHE A 537 8.97 -13.66 5.57
C PHE A 537 9.00 -14.89 6.47
N MET A 538 7.83 -15.37 6.84
CA MET A 538 7.63 -16.62 7.57
C MET A 538 6.76 -17.53 6.71
N LEU A 539 7.30 -18.69 6.33
CA LEU A 539 6.60 -19.69 5.54
C LEU A 539 6.12 -20.80 6.44
N LYS A 540 4.81 -20.96 6.49
CA LYS A 540 4.14 -22.05 7.18
C LYS A 540 3.98 -23.22 6.20
N THR A 541 4.54 -24.37 6.56
CA THR A 541 4.49 -25.61 5.76
C THR A 541 4.07 -26.81 6.62
N GLU A 542 3.40 -27.79 6.01
CA GLU A 542 3.09 -29.07 6.66
C GLU A 542 4.32 -29.97 6.72
N THR A 543 5.12 -29.99 5.65
CA THR A 543 6.36 -30.76 5.54
C THR A 543 7.57 -29.80 5.47
N PRO A 544 8.44 -29.76 6.50
CA PRO A 544 9.55 -28.81 6.55
C PRO A 544 10.70 -29.08 5.57
N PHE A 545 10.66 -30.13 4.75
CA PHE A 545 11.86 -30.71 4.11
C PHE A 545 11.82 -30.88 2.59
N GLU A 546 10.84 -30.30 1.89
CA GLU A 546 10.74 -30.46 0.43
C GLU A 546 10.65 -29.10 -0.26
N PHE A 547 11.77 -28.38 -0.32
CA PHE A 547 11.99 -27.34 -1.31
C PHE A 547 12.92 -27.90 -2.38
N THR A 548 12.51 -27.86 -3.64
CA THR A 548 13.30 -28.39 -4.77
C THR A 548 14.64 -27.68 -4.88
N SER A 549 14.66 -26.37 -4.63
CA SER A 549 15.86 -25.56 -4.47
C SER A 549 15.57 -24.27 -3.70
N ILE A 550 16.45 -23.91 -2.77
CA ILE A 550 16.41 -22.60 -2.11
C ILE A 550 17.26 -21.63 -2.93
N PRO A 551 16.72 -20.47 -3.36
CA PRO A 551 17.50 -19.45 -4.04
C PRO A 551 18.72 -19.03 -3.21
N LYS A 552 19.92 -19.05 -3.82
CA LYS A 552 21.20 -18.83 -3.12
C LYS A 552 21.33 -17.45 -2.46
N ASN A 553 20.54 -16.48 -2.91
CA ASN A 553 20.49 -15.12 -2.39
C ASN A 553 19.59 -14.96 -1.15
N LEU A 554 18.91 -16.02 -0.71
CA LEU A 554 18.06 -15.99 0.48
C LEU A 554 18.76 -16.62 1.68
N LYS A 555 18.79 -15.89 2.80
CA LYS A 555 19.16 -16.45 4.10
C LYS A 555 17.94 -17.14 4.71
N VAL A 556 17.92 -18.46 4.68
CA VAL A 556 16.79 -19.24 5.19
C VAL A 556 17.11 -19.79 6.58
N PHE A 557 16.15 -19.66 7.50
CA PHE A 557 16.17 -20.31 8.80
C PHE A 557 15.18 -21.47 8.80
N SER A 558 15.72 -22.68 8.60
CA SER A 558 15.00 -23.96 8.59
C SER A 558 15.36 -24.84 9.78
N CYS A 559 16.55 -24.66 10.34
CA CYS A 559 17.03 -25.31 11.55
C CYS A 559 18.06 -24.42 12.29
N LEU A 560 18.32 -24.70 13.56
CA LEU A 560 19.23 -23.89 14.39
C LEU A 560 20.65 -23.84 13.82
N ASN A 561 21.08 -24.87 13.09
CA ASN A 561 22.38 -24.87 12.42
C ASN A 561 22.52 -23.73 11.39
N ASP A 562 21.42 -23.28 10.76
CA ASP A 562 21.42 -22.19 9.77
C ASP A 562 21.75 -20.83 10.40
N VAL A 563 21.51 -20.69 11.70
CA VAL A 563 21.61 -19.42 12.44
C VAL A 563 22.51 -19.52 13.66
N LYS A 564 23.29 -20.60 13.79
CA LYS A 564 24.13 -20.86 14.97
C LYS A 564 25.14 -19.75 15.28
N GLU A 565 25.59 -19.02 14.27
CA GLU A 565 26.52 -17.90 14.41
C GLU A 565 25.86 -16.65 15.03
N LEU A 566 24.53 -16.56 14.96
CA LEU A 566 23.76 -15.43 15.46
C LEU A 566 23.37 -15.60 16.95
N VAL A 567 23.48 -16.83 17.46
CA VAL A 567 22.95 -17.24 18.76
C VAL A 567 24.06 -17.71 19.68
N ASN A 568 24.06 -17.23 20.92
CA ASN A 568 24.88 -17.81 21.97
C ASN A 568 24.24 -19.12 22.46
N LEU A 569 24.81 -20.26 22.05
CA LEU A 569 24.32 -21.59 22.42
C LEU A 569 24.36 -21.87 23.93
N ASP A 570 25.17 -21.14 24.71
CA ASP A 570 25.19 -21.23 26.17
C ASP A 570 23.90 -20.68 26.82
N LEU A 571 23.18 -19.77 26.12
CA LEU A 571 21.93 -19.18 26.61
C LEU A 571 20.69 -20.02 26.28
N LEU A 572 20.80 -20.93 25.30
CA LEU A 572 19.69 -21.81 24.93
C LEU A 572 19.67 -23.02 25.86
N LYS A 573 18.71 -23.05 26.78
CA LYS A 573 18.62 -24.08 27.81
C LYS A 573 17.46 -25.02 27.57
N ILE A 574 17.69 -26.31 27.78
CA ILE A 574 16.67 -27.34 27.90
C ILE A 574 16.65 -27.80 29.36
N TRP A 575 15.51 -27.66 30.01
CA TRP A 575 15.37 -28.01 31.43
C TRP A 575 15.08 -29.51 31.55
N VAL A 576 15.95 -30.23 32.26
CA VAL A 576 15.74 -31.67 32.54
C VAL A 576 14.90 -31.83 33.80
N ASP A 577 15.11 -30.96 34.79
CA ASP A 577 14.30 -30.86 36.00
C ASP A 577 14.14 -29.37 36.43
N ARG A 578 13.56 -29.10 37.60
CA ARG A 578 13.34 -27.72 38.11
C ARG A 578 14.62 -26.96 38.50
N LYS A 579 15.74 -27.65 38.67
CA LYS A 579 17.03 -27.14 39.16
C LYS A 579 18.17 -27.37 38.16
N TYR A 580 17.97 -28.22 37.17
CA TYR A 580 18.99 -28.64 36.21
C TYR A 580 18.54 -28.39 34.77
N SER A 581 19.42 -27.74 34.02
CA SER A 581 19.28 -27.51 32.58
C SER A 581 20.57 -27.81 31.85
N LEU A 582 20.44 -28.24 30.61
CA LEU A 582 21.54 -28.42 29.66
C LEU A 582 21.53 -27.25 28.69
N SER A 583 22.69 -26.66 28.43
CA SER A 583 22.80 -25.70 27.34
C SER A 583 22.83 -26.43 25.99
N ALA A 584 22.39 -25.78 24.92
CA ALA A 584 22.49 -26.32 23.57
C ALA A 584 23.95 -26.62 23.19
N LYS A 585 24.90 -25.83 23.71
CA LYS A 585 26.33 -26.07 23.53
C LYS A 585 26.80 -27.36 24.18
N ASP A 586 26.31 -27.68 25.37
CA ASP A 586 26.65 -28.94 26.05
C ASP A 586 26.08 -30.13 25.29
N ILE A 587 24.84 -30.03 24.82
CA ILE A 587 24.22 -31.06 23.98
C ILE A 587 25.00 -31.25 22.67
N CYS A 588 25.51 -30.18 22.05
CA CYS A 588 26.29 -30.29 20.81
C CYS A 588 27.65 -30.99 20.99
N LYS A 589 28.17 -31.11 22.22
CA LYS A 589 29.41 -31.87 22.48
C LYS A 589 29.19 -33.36 22.29
N THR A 590 28.00 -33.85 22.65
CA THR A 590 27.62 -35.26 22.58
C THR A 590 26.88 -35.60 21.28
N ASP A 591 26.08 -34.66 20.77
CA ASP A 591 25.37 -34.79 19.49
C ASP A 591 25.63 -33.57 18.57
N PRO A 592 26.62 -33.67 17.67
CA PRO A 592 26.91 -32.63 16.67
C PRO A 592 25.77 -32.37 15.67
N PHE A 593 24.81 -33.29 15.54
CA PHE A 593 23.68 -33.17 14.63
C PHE A 593 22.48 -32.46 15.26
N PHE A 594 22.46 -32.29 16.59
CA PHE A 594 21.37 -31.67 17.34
C PHE A 594 20.88 -30.36 16.69
N LEU A 595 21.79 -29.47 16.29
CA LEU A 595 21.44 -28.18 15.68
C LEU A 595 20.64 -28.32 14.37
N LYS A 596 20.81 -29.42 13.63
CA LYS A 596 20.04 -29.69 12.40
C LYS A 596 18.61 -30.15 12.69
N TRP A 597 18.36 -30.69 13.88
CA TRP A 597 17.04 -31.15 14.31
C TRP A 597 16.19 -30.06 14.96
N VAL A 598 16.84 -29.06 15.57
CA VAL A 598 16.13 -27.94 16.21
C VAL A 598 15.52 -27.04 15.14
N THR A 599 14.23 -27.24 14.86
CA THR A 599 13.43 -26.38 13.98
C THR A 599 13.26 -24.96 14.57
N PRO A 600 12.90 -23.94 13.77
CA PRO A 600 12.63 -22.58 14.26
C PRO A 600 11.59 -22.54 15.38
N SER A 601 10.58 -23.41 15.31
CA SER A 601 9.58 -23.52 16.37
C SER A 601 10.16 -24.05 17.69
N ALA A 602 10.98 -25.10 17.62
CA ALA A 602 11.67 -25.63 18.79
C ALA A 602 12.65 -24.60 19.36
N PHE A 603 13.40 -23.92 18.48
CA PHE A 603 14.28 -22.81 18.87
C PHE A 603 13.52 -21.68 19.59
N PHE A 604 12.35 -21.29 19.09
CA PHE A 604 11.50 -20.31 19.77
C PHE A 604 11.09 -20.78 21.17
N ASP A 605 10.66 -22.03 21.32
CA ASP A 605 10.30 -22.58 22.62
C ASP A 605 11.51 -22.71 23.57
N MET A 606 12.72 -22.98 23.06
CA MET A 606 13.98 -22.96 23.85
C MET A 606 14.29 -21.55 24.37
N ILE A 607 14.19 -20.52 23.52
CA ILE A 607 14.40 -19.12 23.92
C ILE A 607 13.44 -18.71 25.03
N MET A 608 12.20 -19.18 24.93
CA MET A 608 11.17 -18.90 25.92
C MET A 608 11.29 -19.79 27.18
N GLU A 609 12.34 -20.61 27.27
CA GLU A 609 12.61 -21.57 28.37
C GLU A 609 11.48 -22.57 28.62
N ARG A 610 10.82 -23.01 27.54
CA ARG A 610 9.61 -23.87 27.59
C ARG A 610 9.87 -25.33 27.28
N ILE A 611 11.05 -25.67 26.77
CA ILE A 611 11.39 -27.07 26.53
C ILE A 611 11.84 -27.69 27.83
N THR A 612 11.02 -28.63 28.33
CA THR A 612 11.36 -29.47 29.47
C THR A 612 11.30 -30.94 29.07
N MET A 613 12.16 -31.76 29.67
CA MET A 613 12.12 -33.22 29.50
C MET A 613 11.25 -33.92 30.57
N ILE A 614 10.54 -33.16 31.39
CA ILE A 614 9.76 -33.70 32.49
C ILE A 614 8.43 -34.21 31.91
N LYS A 615 8.18 -35.52 32.05
CA LYS A 615 6.86 -36.09 31.78
C LYS A 615 5.90 -35.59 32.86
N GLU A 616 5.02 -34.63 32.54
CA GLU A 616 3.98 -34.19 33.47
C GLU A 616 2.89 -35.26 33.59
N GLU A 617 2.74 -35.84 34.77
CA GLU A 617 1.57 -36.64 35.12
C GLU A 617 0.36 -35.70 35.26
N GLY A 618 -0.37 -35.44 34.17
CA GLY A 618 -1.79 -35.04 34.29
C GLY A 618 -2.27 -33.76 33.60
N THR A 619 -1.53 -33.11 32.69
CA THR A 619 -2.16 -32.08 31.83
C THR A 619 -1.95 -32.33 30.33
N LYS A 620 -3.05 -32.25 29.56
CA LYS A 620 -3.14 -32.53 28.11
C LYS A 620 -2.48 -31.47 27.22
N MET A 621 -1.29 -30.99 27.56
CA MET A 621 -0.50 -30.18 26.62
C MET A 621 0.89 -30.76 26.45
N ASP A 622 0.90 -31.96 25.87
CA ASP A 622 2.06 -32.58 25.25
C ASP A 622 2.42 -31.82 23.97
N VAL A 623 3.48 -31.03 24.01
CA VAL A 623 4.40 -31.04 22.87
C VAL A 623 5.40 -32.15 23.21
N GLN A 624 5.01 -33.40 22.94
CA GLN A 624 5.90 -34.54 23.05
C GLN A 624 6.91 -34.41 21.91
N THR A 625 7.95 -33.63 22.12
CA THR A 625 9.08 -33.62 21.19
C THR A 625 9.89 -34.89 21.43
N ASP A 626 9.99 -35.74 20.41
CA ASP A 626 10.84 -36.93 20.37
C ASP A 626 12.35 -36.57 20.33
N PHE A 627 12.80 -35.66 21.20
CA PHE A 627 14.23 -35.39 21.35
C PHE A 627 14.84 -36.51 22.17
N LYS A 628 15.56 -37.42 21.50
CA LYS A 628 16.51 -38.32 22.17
C LYS A 628 17.82 -37.55 22.35
N ILE A 629 18.09 -37.11 23.58
CA ILE A 629 19.35 -36.43 23.89
C ILE A 629 20.39 -37.48 24.26
N ILE A 630 21.50 -37.53 23.53
CA ILE A 630 22.64 -38.38 23.88
C ILE A 630 23.45 -37.65 24.95
N LEU A 631 23.66 -38.26 26.11
CA LEU A 631 24.41 -37.68 27.23
C LEU A 631 25.69 -38.47 27.47
N ASP A 632 26.78 -37.78 27.79
CA ASP A 632 27.99 -38.44 28.27
C ASP A 632 27.84 -38.89 29.73
N ASP A 633 28.74 -39.76 30.19
CA ASP A 633 28.69 -40.29 31.56
C ASP A 633 28.81 -39.19 32.62
N THR A 634 29.51 -38.10 32.32
CA THR A 634 29.74 -37.00 33.27
C THR A 634 28.44 -36.23 33.50
N ASP A 635 27.76 -35.83 32.42
CA ASP A 635 26.50 -35.10 32.48
C ASP A 635 25.34 -36.00 32.93
N ARG A 636 25.35 -37.28 32.54
CA ARG A 636 24.43 -38.28 33.09
C ARG A 636 24.56 -38.40 34.61
N ASN A 637 25.79 -38.47 35.13
CA ASN A 637 26.04 -38.55 36.57
C ASN A 637 25.65 -37.26 37.30
N LYS A 638 25.88 -36.08 36.70
CA LYS A 638 25.40 -34.80 37.25
C LYS A 638 23.87 -34.78 37.33
N ILE A 639 23.17 -35.17 36.25
CA ILE A 639 21.71 -35.24 36.23
C ILE A 639 21.20 -36.21 37.30
N LYS A 640 21.79 -37.41 37.40
CA LYS A 640 21.45 -38.37 38.45
C LYS A 640 21.63 -37.76 39.85
N SER A 641 22.76 -37.11 40.11
CA SER A 641 23.00 -36.46 41.41
C SER A 641 22.02 -35.32 41.72
N SER A 642 21.56 -34.57 40.69
CA SER A 642 20.56 -33.51 40.84
C SER A 642 19.16 -34.06 41.14
N LEU A 643 18.75 -35.07 40.36
CA LEU A 643 17.41 -35.67 40.45
C LEU A 643 17.23 -36.49 41.73
N TYR A 644 18.29 -37.14 42.19
CA TYR A 644 18.20 -38.22 43.17
C TYR A 644 19.00 -37.99 44.45
N GLY A 645 19.85 -36.95 44.50
CA GLY A 645 20.78 -36.76 45.60
C GLY A 645 21.88 -37.84 45.62
N ALA A 646 22.46 -38.08 46.80
CA ALA A 646 23.54 -39.06 47.00
C ALA A 646 23.05 -40.51 47.18
N GLU A 647 21.73 -40.76 47.09
CA GLU A 647 21.15 -42.08 47.36
C GLU A 647 21.15 -42.97 46.11
N SER A 648 21.54 -44.24 46.28
CA SER A 648 21.49 -45.23 45.20
C SER A 648 20.03 -45.65 44.93
N ILE A 649 19.56 -45.48 43.70
CA ILE A 649 18.22 -45.88 43.30
C ILE A 649 18.28 -47.16 42.45
N PRO A 650 17.33 -48.10 42.61
CA PRO A 650 17.17 -49.24 41.71
C PRO A 650 17.04 -48.81 40.25
N GLU A 651 17.70 -49.52 39.32
CA GLU A 651 17.68 -49.21 37.87
C GLU A 651 16.27 -49.06 37.28
N SER A 652 15.27 -49.74 37.85
CA SER A 652 13.87 -49.68 37.43
C SER A 652 13.16 -48.34 37.71
N TRP A 653 13.76 -47.46 38.52
CA TRP A 653 13.21 -46.16 38.91
C TRP A 653 14.01 -44.98 38.32
N ASP A 654 15.06 -45.27 37.54
CA ASP A 654 15.83 -44.27 36.82
C ASP A 654 14.95 -43.66 35.72
N ARG A 655 14.54 -42.41 35.90
CA ARG A 655 13.76 -41.61 34.94
C ARG A 655 14.57 -41.30 33.68
N LEU A 656 15.88 -41.57 33.70
CA LEU A 656 16.75 -41.53 32.53
C LEU A 656 16.81 -42.87 31.77
N ALA A 657 16.17 -43.95 32.28
CA ALA A 657 16.05 -45.22 31.58
C ALA A 657 15.13 -45.03 30.36
N GLY A 658 15.75 -44.82 29.18
CA GLY A 658 15.08 -44.44 27.93
C GLY A 658 15.81 -43.34 27.17
N ILE A 659 16.70 -42.61 27.84
CA ILE A 659 17.70 -41.70 27.27
C ILE A 659 19.00 -42.50 27.15
N ASP A 660 19.00 -43.53 26.30
CA ASP A 660 20.19 -44.34 26.06
C ASP A 660 21.00 -43.72 24.89
N PRO A 661 22.29 -43.39 25.10
CA PRO A 661 23.17 -42.87 24.05
C PRO A 661 23.47 -43.86 22.91
N VAL A 662 23.03 -45.12 23.00
CA VAL A 662 23.27 -46.14 21.96
C VAL A 662 21.97 -46.70 21.42
N LEU A 663 21.27 -45.93 20.57
CA LEU A 663 20.28 -46.48 19.64
C LEU A 663 20.25 -45.58 18.40
N PHE A 664 20.97 -46.04 17.38
CA PHE A 664 20.87 -45.58 15.99
C PHE A 664 19.43 -45.66 15.48
#